data_AF-A0A9W4SRQ8-F1
#
_entry.id   AF-A0A9W4SRQ8-F1
#
_cell.length_a   1.000
_cell.length_b   1.000
_cell.length_c   1.000
_cell.angle_alpha   90.00
_cell.angle_beta   90.00
_cell.angle_gamma   90.00
#
_symmetry.space_group_name_H-M   'P 1'
#
loop_
_entity.id
_entity.type
_entity.pdbx_description
1 polymer ?
#
loop_
_entity_poly.entity_id
_entity_poly.type
_entity_poly.pdbx_seq_one_letter_code
_entity_poly.pdbx_strand_id
1 'polypeptide(L)'
;MDEMKRTYHTSQDFRNRSREIISESKIFEHGKPSNHTFENDIPSDASHIQKFENSRITSPNIKVEDVIKIEKSDVSLDTQMDIDEIFPADSKGDDMMNIDTVSPPSNQQTIPNEHELNTDKLFSEELQDRIHALRLFTKLLPYMSDAKKKNLYDPLSKLLYNEYDKDVKILVIILLGKLALDPIVNCGIVLEDLLNQMQSNSTELKCKIYVTIISILQARIEHVLQMPKLNNTLKSLCERVINELTDSHYSIRSSCISLLASIAPIIIRVKFTQERNKEQEYLNESQIQTIIRDFGVDPDPRVRSNALRALLQLNKYGYKLDMSLYKLCVACLTDDYEEVRIEALSLIWVLSSIHHERILNDGSTRLIDDAFIKICEMVCDESVKVRSKACNIMGRYKLVEDSILLSTLSQQVISHGKPRKPMFKKSRYIPTPEGDIDVESAEVRLLKSSSSGAFIHGLEDAFQDVHMFQDEIDYVRLNSIISLRKIGTLQPIELDSELLQITLSVLNDADPIVRESAHGMLGVVRITSPELIPSFIKDLMASMSRYPEDQLSIYQCFREFGSVHGEYIEKFIPKFFKMESSYISKEINQNAPEHIGNLILAFNASVSNPKILSILPKYAFRHYEYLRDKFPNCFPEVKIPGDAPRQSIRVNADDNTQTFMNQTIKMVFSMGNFFKTGDFKAALRVIKYLIDYDSFPSNLKYISRVPSLSGNAIFIIMYLDCVQTIIQAKQSYLEASSFTTAQDTAARLLAFSYIMEHRFIGLTVPSKTFVVYLRVLANIAWIFSCLTEANNSQVLSLLSKKGLLKFFIKRVSDLQRKFERDSFLLKDLGKLQIKLDKASLTPTIENVISLFDYIMDYNLIDIELSDDIKRSEASIIRPVSNPDQPREFPSEFPFTIVIEAELRNVVDETSMAVQVIFPDQTIEHFRPPSADFVHAEPDKLQLRTQIDISQPAWSESCYIQLKIVRDFEPDIPELDQHIMRQSVNNGNITGSISENTIDLSEPVKYYIWPRDSSPKRMR
;
A
#
# COMPACT_ATOMS: atom_id res chain seq x y z
N MET A 1 15.15 -4.92 -79.95
CA MET A 1 15.32 -6.09 -79.08
C MET A 1 16.01 -5.74 -77.77
N ASP A 2 15.32 -5.30 -76.71
CA ASP A 2 14.07 -4.51 -76.56
C ASP A 2 14.00 -4.11 -75.05
N GLU A 3 13.79 -2.83 -74.71
CA GLU A 3 12.50 -2.23 -74.28
C GLU A 3 11.91 -2.89 -73.00
N MET A 4 11.57 -2.17 -71.90
CA MET A 4 11.53 -0.74 -71.55
C MET A 4 11.98 -0.56 -70.07
N LYS A 5 12.64 0.53 -69.62
CA LYS A 5 12.11 1.90 -69.30
C LYS A 5 10.87 1.82 -68.36
N ARG A 6 10.78 2.49 -67.20
CA ARG A 6 11.17 3.86 -66.76
C ARG A 6 11.50 3.87 -65.25
N THR A 7 12.69 4.32 -64.82
CA THR A 7 13.03 5.70 -64.36
C THR A 7 12.25 6.25 -63.15
N TYR A 8 12.94 6.40 -62.01
CA TYR A 8 12.65 7.43 -61.00
C TYR A 8 13.73 8.52 -61.06
N HIS A 9 13.36 9.72 -61.49
CA HIS A 9 14.13 10.98 -61.40
C HIS A 9 13.13 12.14 -61.56
N THR A 10 12.80 12.89 -60.49
CA THR A 10 13.43 14.11 -59.95
C THR A 10 13.28 15.38 -60.79
N SER A 11 12.72 16.43 -60.18
CA SER A 11 12.77 17.84 -60.59
C SER A 11 12.36 18.73 -59.40
N GLN A 12 12.82 19.96 -59.15
CA GLN A 12 13.94 20.85 -59.58
C GLN A 12 13.91 22.03 -58.56
N ASP A 13 14.96 22.78 -58.19
CA ASP A 13 16.43 22.74 -58.35
C ASP A 13 17.06 23.34 -57.07
N PHE A 14 18.27 23.02 -56.59
CA PHE A 14 19.62 23.15 -57.18
C PHE A 14 20.14 24.60 -57.35
N ARG A 15 21.17 24.97 -56.54
CA ARG A 15 22.09 26.14 -56.51
C ARG A 15 22.16 26.73 -55.09
N ASN A 16 23.29 27.18 -54.54
CA ASN A 16 24.70 27.26 -54.96
C ASN A 16 25.59 27.14 -53.68
N ARG A 17 26.84 26.63 -53.70
CA ARG A 17 28.12 27.33 -54.02
C ARG A 17 28.25 28.72 -53.36
N SER A 18 29.32 29.09 -52.63
CA SER A 18 30.61 28.44 -52.36
C SER A 18 31.32 28.97 -51.11
N ARG A 19 32.21 28.13 -50.56
CA ARG A 19 33.54 28.40 -49.94
C ARG A 19 34.10 29.84 -49.82
N GLU A 20 34.83 30.02 -48.70
CA GLU A 20 36.21 30.58 -48.56
C GLU A 20 36.51 32.10 -48.39
N ILE A 21 37.42 32.35 -47.41
CA ILE A 21 38.63 33.22 -47.44
C ILE A 21 38.59 34.71 -46.92
N ILE A 22 39.26 34.88 -45.75
CA ILE A 22 40.27 35.90 -45.32
C ILE A 22 39.99 37.42 -45.45
N SER A 23 40.02 38.12 -44.30
CA SER A 23 41.00 39.20 -43.93
C SER A 23 40.72 39.74 -42.52
N GLU A 24 41.54 39.46 -41.50
CA GLU A 24 42.66 40.31 -41.03
C GLU A 24 42.40 41.82 -40.93
N SER A 25 42.41 42.35 -39.70
CA SER A 25 42.84 43.72 -39.38
C SER A 25 43.46 43.77 -37.97
N LYS A 26 44.78 43.94 -37.89
CA LYS A 26 45.54 44.11 -36.62
C LYS A 26 45.56 45.58 -36.18
N ILE A 27 45.75 45.83 -34.87
CA ILE A 27 46.48 46.94 -34.20
C ILE A 27 46.32 46.68 -32.68
N PHE A 28 47.40 46.34 -31.94
CA PHE A 28 48.31 47.23 -31.16
C PHE A 28 47.55 48.03 -30.06
N GLU A 29 47.98 48.11 -28.78
CA GLU A 29 49.29 47.89 -28.10
C GLU A 29 49.11 47.25 -26.69
N HIS A 30 50.01 46.37 -26.22
CA HIS A 30 50.97 46.54 -25.09
C HIS A 30 50.37 46.90 -23.70
N GLY A 31 50.69 46.22 -22.58
CA GLY A 31 51.63 45.11 -22.36
C GLY A 31 51.64 44.52 -20.92
N LYS A 32 52.59 43.61 -20.64
CA LYS A 32 52.96 43.05 -19.29
C LYS A 32 53.93 44.02 -18.56
N PRO A 33 54.30 43.88 -17.25
CA PRO A 33 54.26 42.74 -16.30
C PRO A 33 53.51 43.12 -14.97
N SER A 34 53.74 42.63 -13.73
CA SER A 34 54.74 41.73 -13.09
C SER A 34 54.19 41.05 -11.80
N ASN A 35 55.02 40.17 -11.19
CA ASN A 35 54.90 39.73 -9.78
C ASN A 35 55.65 40.70 -8.83
N HIS A 36 55.71 40.31 -7.53
CA HIS A 36 56.42 40.89 -6.36
C HIS A 36 55.56 41.83 -5.49
N THR A 37 55.28 41.61 -4.18
CA THR A 37 55.94 41.03 -2.96
C THR A 37 56.59 42.09 -2.06
N PHE A 38 56.39 41.94 -0.73
CA PHE A 38 56.78 42.85 0.36
C PHE A 38 55.93 44.15 0.44
N GLU A 39 55.78 44.84 1.57
CA GLU A 39 56.55 44.79 2.83
C GLU A 39 55.68 45.03 4.10
N ASN A 40 56.28 45.15 5.30
CA ASN A 40 55.61 45.12 6.61
C ASN A 40 55.40 46.52 7.28
N ASP A 41 54.80 46.47 8.48
CA ASP A 41 54.87 47.42 9.62
C ASP A 41 54.05 48.75 9.54
N ILE A 42 53.15 49.14 10.48
CA ILE A 42 53.21 49.30 11.98
C ILE A 42 53.96 50.61 12.37
N PRO A 43 53.57 51.46 13.37
CA PRO A 43 52.60 51.32 14.50
C PRO A 43 51.65 52.55 14.76
N SER A 44 51.12 52.64 16.00
CA SER A 44 50.74 53.84 16.81
C SER A 44 49.26 54.33 16.72
N ASP A 45 48.43 54.29 17.78
CA ASP A 45 48.43 54.90 19.15
C ASP A 45 47.72 56.29 19.19
N ALA A 46 47.08 56.83 20.25
CA ALA A 46 46.57 56.39 21.57
C ALA A 46 45.83 57.62 22.23
N SER A 47 44.99 57.60 23.28
CA SER A 47 44.20 56.59 24.02
C SER A 47 43.22 57.26 25.03
N HIS A 48 42.25 56.48 25.57
CA HIS A 48 41.64 56.54 26.94
C HIS A 48 40.16 56.94 27.13
N ILE A 49 39.45 56.18 28.00
CA ILE A 49 39.01 56.59 29.36
C ILE A 49 38.42 55.36 30.11
N GLN A 50 38.45 55.35 31.46
CA GLN A 50 38.13 54.19 32.32
C GLN A 50 36.81 54.34 33.11
N LYS A 51 36.18 53.21 33.49
CA LYS A 51 35.84 52.73 34.87
C LYS A 51 34.87 51.50 34.78
N PHE A 52 35.06 50.36 35.47
CA PHE A 52 35.05 50.08 36.93
C PHE A 52 33.71 50.45 37.60
N GLU A 53 33.01 49.64 38.42
CA GLU A 53 33.21 48.27 38.99
C GLU A 53 31.84 47.82 39.60
N ASN A 54 31.36 46.56 39.65
CA ASN A 54 31.59 45.45 40.61
C ASN A 54 30.58 44.32 40.28
N SER A 55 30.93 43.03 40.15
CA SER A 55 31.16 41.97 41.18
C SER A 55 29.87 41.42 41.86
N ARG A 56 29.74 40.14 42.28
CA ARG A 56 30.72 39.08 42.65
C ARG A 56 30.05 37.66 42.71
N ILE A 57 30.85 36.58 42.91
CA ILE A 57 30.47 35.24 43.48
C ILE A 57 29.63 34.30 42.55
N THR A 58 29.94 33.01 42.30
CA THR A 58 31.07 32.10 42.68
C THR A 58 31.32 30.96 41.65
N SER A 59 32.57 30.52 41.56
CA SER A 59 33.12 29.29 40.92
C SER A 59 33.20 28.11 41.93
N PRO A 60 33.55 26.81 41.62
CA PRO A 60 34.65 26.39 40.70
C PRO A 60 34.58 25.03 39.94
N ASN A 61 35.50 24.92 38.96
CA ASN A 61 36.35 23.79 38.48
C ASN A 61 36.29 22.43 39.27
N ILE A 62 36.59 21.26 38.66
CA ILE A 62 37.94 20.82 38.19
C ILE A 62 37.91 19.68 37.13
N LYS A 63 38.77 19.83 36.10
CA LYS A 63 39.50 18.88 35.22
C LYS A 63 38.94 17.50 34.79
N VAL A 64 38.83 17.38 33.45
CA VAL A 64 39.38 16.35 32.54
C VAL A 64 40.26 15.22 33.12
N GLU A 65 39.98 13.98 32.71
CA GLU A 65 40.96 12.92 32.40
C GLU A 65 40.38 11.98 31.31
N ASP A 66 41.23 11.35 30.48
CA ASP A 66 40.81 10.62 29.26
C ASP A 66 40.38 9.17 29.52
N VAL A 67 39.19 8.77 29.08
CA VAL A 67 38.79 7.35 28.95
C VAL A 67 37.99 7.09 27.67
N ILE A 68 38.36 6.02 26.97
CA ILE A 68 37.72 5.48 25.76
C ILE A 68 36.23 5.20 26.02
N LYS A 69 35.33 5.83 25.25
CA LYS A 69 33.92 5.43 25.21
C LYS A 69 33.72 4.31 24.20
N ILE A 70 33.39 3.12 24.71
CA ILE A 70 32.69 2.09 23.95
C ILE A 70 31.24 2.57 23.79
N GLU A 71 30.76 2.66 22.56
CA GLU A 71 29.35 2.95 22.30
C GLU A 71 28.51 1.73 22.66
N LYS A 72 27.81 1.80 23.79
CA LYS A 72 26.66 0.94 24.04
C LYS A 72 25.48 1.47 23.24
N SER A 73 25.14 0.77 22.17
CA SER A 73 23.87 0.94 21.48
C SER A 73 22.74 0.39 22.36
N ASP A 74 22.14 1.23 23.20
CA ASP A 74 20.88 0.92 23.86
C ASP A 74 19.76 0.93 22.80
N VAL A 75 19.62 -0.19 22.08
CA VAL A 75 18.55 -0.39 21.10
C VAL A 75 17.26 -0.70 21.88
N SER A 76 16.49 0.35 22.17
CA SER A 76 15.09 0.21 22.57
C SER A 76 14.30 -0.37 21.40
N LEU A 77 14.14 -1.69 21.38
CA LEU A 77 13.26 -2.38 20.45
C LEU A 77 11.81 -2.03 20.79
N ASP A 78 11.27 -1.02 20.09
CA ASP A 78 9.83 -0.79 20.00
C ASP A 78 9.17 -2.04 19.40
N THR A 79 8.78 -2.96 20.27
CA THR A 79 8.07 -4.19 19.96
C THR A 79 6.57 -3.92 19.84
N GLN A 80 6.25 -2.85 19.10
CA GLN A 80 4.90 -2.58 18.62
C GLN A 80 4.64 -3.57 17.48
N MET A 81 3.84 -4.59 17.78
CA MET A 81 3.64 -5.72 16.87
C MET A 81 2.68 -5.32 15.75
N ASP A 82 3.18 -5.20 14.52
CA ASP A 82 2.34 -5.16 13.32
C ASP A 82 1.77 -6.57 13.08
N ILE A 83 0.56 -6.80 13.61
CA ILE A 83 -0.12 -8.11 13.64
C ILE A 83 -1.02 -8.30 12.40
N ASP A 84 -1.29 -7.24 11.65
CA ASP A 84 -2.36 -7.25 10.64
C ASP A 84 -1.98 -8.06 9.38
N GLU A 85 -0.68 -8.25 9.08
CA GLU A 85 -0.21 -9.22 8.06
C GLU A 85 -0.51 -10.71 8.40
N ILE A 86 -1.01 -11.02 9.61
CA ILE A 86 -1.22 -12.41 10.04
C ILE A 86 -2.58 -12.97 9.54
N PHE A 87 -3.45 -12.11 8.97
CA PHE A 87 -4.84 -12.45 8.61
C PHE A 87 -5.19 -12.13 7.14
N PRO A 88 -4.97 -13.07 6.21
CA PRO A 88 -5.84 -13.17 5.03
C PRO A 88 -7.29 -13.29 5.50
N ALA A 89 -8.23 -12.63 4.83
CA ALA A 89 -9.64 -12.57 5.26
C ALA A 89 -10.46 -13.85 4.97
N ASP A 90 -9.81 -15.01 4.91
CA ASP A 90 -10.43 -16.31 4.67
C ASP A 90 -10.72 -17.06 5.97
N SER A 91 -11.95 -16.88 6.46
CA SER A 91 -12.57 -17.77 7.44
C SER A 91 -14.01 -18.11 7.02
N LYS A 92 -14.14 -18.70 5.82
CA LYS A 92 -15.35 -19.44 5.44
C LYS A 92 -15.54 -20.61 6.40
N GLY A 93 -16.52 -20.49 7.29
CA GLY A 93 -16.94 -21.57 8.17
C GLY A 93 -18.08 -22.36 7.54
N ASP A 94 -17.75 -23.32 6.68
CA ASP A 94 -18.63 -24.46 6.44
C ASP A 94 -18.55 -25.40 7.67
N ASP A 95 -19.59 -26.10 8.09
CA ASP A 95 -20.86 -26.43 7.42
C ASP A 95 -22.04 -26.41 8.43
N MET A 96 -23.23 -26.84 8.00
CA MET A 96 -24.49 -27.02 8.77
C MET A 96 -25.39 -25.78 8.92
N MET A 97 -25.71 -25.11 7.80
CA MET A 97 -27.10 -24.82 7.39
C MET A 97 -27.14 -24.34 5.94
N ASN A 98 -27.46 -25.24 5.00
CA ASN A 98 -27.34 -24.97 3.57
C ASN A 98 -28.53 -24.14 3.02
N ILE A 99 -28.37 -22.81 2.98
CA ILE A 99 -29.37 -21.87 2.42
C ILE A 99 -28.72 -20.78 1.54
N ASP A 100 -27.69 -21.14 0.76
CA ASP A 100 -27.09 -20.26 -0.26
C ASP A 100 -26.81 -21.03 -1.57
N THR A 101 -27.85 -21.65 -2.14
CA THR A 101 -27.82 -22.37 -3.43
C THR A 101 -28.86 -21.85 -4.43
N VAL A 102 -28.86 -20.53 -4.67
CA VAL A 102 -29.48 -19.92 -5.86
C VAL A 102 -28.48 -18.95 -6.49
N SER A 103 -28.11 -19.19 -7.74
CA SER A 103 -27.19 -18.34 -8.50
C SER A 103 -27.73 -16.91 -8.64
N PRO A 104 -26.88 -15.86 -8.59
CA PRO A 104 -27.33 -14.49 -8.85
C PRO A 104 -27.76 -14.37 -10.32
N PRO A 105 -28.99 -13.93 -10.63
CA PRO A 105 -29.35 -13.58 -11.99
C PRO A 105 -28.58 -12.31 -12.41
N SER A 106 -27.91 -12.37 -13.55
CA SER A 106 -27.19 -11.24 -14.13
C SER A 106 -28.16 -10.10 -14.52
N ASN A 107 -28.26 -9.07 -13.68
CA ASN A 107 -28.81 -7.77 -14.05
C ASN A 107 -28.39 -6.68 -13.04
N GLN A 108 -28.40 -5.44 -13.51
CA GLN A 108 -27.99 -4.21 -12.83
C GLN A 108 -28.60 -4.07 -11.41
N GLN A 109 -27.78 -4.03 -10.35
CA GLN A 109 -28.26 -3.65 -9.01
C GLN A 109 -28.31 -2.12 -8.87
N THR A 110 -29.46 -1.55 -9.25
CA THR A 110 -29.88 -0.24 -8.74
C THR A 110 -29.88 -0.24 -7.21
N ILE A 111 -29.43 0.86 -6.60
CA ILE A 111 -29.53 1.07 -5.14
C ILE A 111 -30.99 0.87 -4.71
N PRO A 112 -31.31 -0.08 -3.80
CA PRO A 112 -32.70 -0.32 -3.40
C PRO A 112 -33.27 0.90 -2.67
N ASN A 113 -34.48 1.31 -3.04
CA ASN A 113 -35.12 2.48 -2.44
C ASN A 113 -35.37 2.27 -0.94
N GLU A 114 -34.91 3.22 -0.10
CA GLU A 114 -35.18 3.25 1.34
C GLU A 114 -36.68 3.18 1.71
N HIS A 115 -37.58 3.44 0.74
CA HIS A 115 -39.03 3.41 0.90
C HIS A 115 -39.65 2.00 1.02
N GLU A 116 -38.92 0.91 0.70
CA GLU A 116 -39.44 -0.46 0.84
C GLU A 116 -39.39 -1.00 2.28
N LEU A 117 -38.65 -0.33 3.17
CA LEU A 117 -38.42 -0.71 4.56
C LEU A 117 -39.63 -0.38 5.45
N ASN A 118 -40.66 -1.22 5.42
CA ASN A 118 -41.75 -1.15 6.42
C ASN A 118 -41.43 -2.00 7.67
N THR A 119 -41.42 -1.35 8.83
CA THR A 119 -41.30 -2.00 10.15
C THR A 119 -42.47 -2.92 10.50
N ASP A 120 -43.68 -2.69 9.96
CA ASP A 120 -44.86 -3.49 10.28
C ASP A 120 -44.69 -4.95 9.84
N LYS A 121 -43.94 -5.18 8.75
CA LYS A 121 -43.63 -6.52 8.24
C LYS A 121 -42.81 -7.37 9.22
N LEU A 122 -42.10 -6.75 10.18
CA LEU A 122 -41.41 -7.47 11.26
C LEU A 122 -42.40 -8.17 12.21
N PHE A 123 -43.67 -7.77 12.20
CA PHE A 123 -44.75 -8.33 13.01
C PHE A 123 -45.88 -8.96 12.17
N SER A 124 -45.64 -9.26 10.90
CA SER A 124 -46.60 -10.01 10.06
C SER A 124 -46.89 -11.39 10.68
N GLU A 125 -48.14 -11.86 10.62
CA GLU A 125 -48.51 -13.20 11.08
C GLU A 125 -47.77 -14.28 10.27
N GLU A 126 -47.50 -14.02 8.99
CA GLU A 126 -46.77 -14.94 8.12
C GLU A 126 -45.26 -15.00 8.42
N LEU A 127 -44.75 -16.22 8.63
CA LEU A 127 -43.34 -16.47 8.94
C LEU A 127 -42.39 -15.98 7.83
N GLN A 128 -42.78 -16.17 6.56
CA GLN A 128 -41.95 -15.79 5.41
C GLN A 128 -41.80 -14.27 5.26
N ASP A 129 -42.85 -13.50 5.58
CA ASP A 129 -42.78 -12.04 5.65
C ASP A 129 -41.75 -11.57 6.68
N ARG A 130 -41.77 -12.13 7.89
CA ARG A 130 -40.84 -11.76 8.97
C ARG A 130 -39.39 -12.11 8.61
N ILE A 131 -39.16 -13.30 8.03
CA ILE A 131 -37.83 -13.72 7.54
C ILE A 131 -37.35 -12.80 6.40
N HIS A 132 -38.20 -12.52 5.41
CA HIS A 132 -37.87 -11.65 4.28
C HIS A 132 -37.57 -10.22 4.74
N ALA A 133 -38.40 -9.66 5.64
CA ALA A 133 -38.18 -8.35 6.22
C ALA A 133 -36.84 -8.29 6.97
N LEU A 134 -36.54 -9.25 7.86
CA LEU A 134 -35.27 -9.27 8.60
C LEU A 134 -34.05 -9.40 7.68
N ARG A 135 -34.14 -10.17 6.60
CA ARG A 135 -33.09 -10.24 5.55
C ARG A 135 -32.92 -8.91 4.82
N LEU A 136 -34.02 -8.24 4.45
CA LEU A 136 -34.01 -6.92 3.80
C LEU A 136 -33.41 -5.84 4.71
N PHE A 137 -33.85 -5.76 5.97
CA PHE A 137 -33.26 -4.89 6.99
C PHE A 137 -31.76 -5.18 7.19
N THR A 138 -31.35 -6.46 7.18
CA THR A 138 -29.94 -6.86 7.30
C THR A 138 -29.09 -6.48 6.08
N LYS A 139 -29.65 -6.47 4.86
CA LYS A 139 -28.98 -6.01 3.63
C LYS A 139 -28.87 -4.48 3.57
N LEU A 140 -29.91 -3.76 4.01
CA LEU A 140 -29.99 -2.29 3.90
C LEU A 140 -29.42 -1.52 5.10
N LEU A 141 -29.09 -2.19 6.21
CA LEU A 141 -28.52 -1.57 7.40
C LEU A 141 -27.30 -0.63 7.15
N PRO A 142 -26.34 -0.92 6.25
CA PRO A 142 -25.21 -0.02 6.00
C PRO A 142 -25.63 1.33 5.41
N TYR A 143 -26.69 1.33 4.59
CA TYR A 143 -27.19 2.50 3.85
C TYR A 143 -28.27 3.28 4.62
N MET A 144 -28.72 2.74 5.76
CA MET A 144 -29.80 3.29 6.56
C MET A 144 -29.36 4.52 7.34
N SER A 145 -30.18 5.58 7.32
CA SER A 145 -29.92 6.79 8.12
C SER A 145 -29.95 6.57 9.64
N ASP A 146 -29.10 7.30 10.35
CA ASP A 146 -28.89 7.27 11.81
C ASP A 146 -30.17 7.23 12.64
N ALA A 147 -31.15 8.05 12.28
CA ALA A 147 -32.44 8.13 12.95
C ALA A 147 -33.25 6.82 12.80
N LYS A 148 -33.21 6.18 11.63
CA LYS A 148 -33.84 4.88 11.39
C LYS A 148 -33.12 3.78 12.16
N LYS A 149 -31.78 3.73 12.12
CA LYS A 149 -30.97 2.76 12.89
C LYS A 149 -31.31 2.79 14.38
N LYS A 150 -31.38 4.00 14.96
CA LYS A 150 -31.75 4.20 16.37
C LYS A 150 -33.18 3.73 16.68
N ASN A 151 -34.14 4.05 15.81
CA ASN A 151 -35.54 3.67 15.99
C ASN A 151 -35.83 2.18 15.72
N LEU A 152 -34.92 1.47 15.06
CA LEU A 152 -35.05 0.03 14.73
C LEU A 152 -34.78 -0.90 15.93
N TYR A 153 -34.11 -0.42 16.98
CA TYR A 153 -33.85 -1.24 18.18
C TYR A 153 -35.14 -1.65 18.92
N ASP A 154 -36.05 -0.71 19.22
CA ASP A 154 -37.26 -1.01 20.01
C ASP A 154 -38.19 -2.05 19.35
N PRO A 155 -38.44 -2.03 18.01
CA PRO A 155 -39.12 -3.12 17.32
C PRO A 155 -38.41 -4.47 17.45
N LEU A 156 -37.09 -4.52 17.28
CA LEU A 156 -36.35 -5.78 17.28
C LEU A 156 -36.22 -6.39 18.67
N SER A 157 -36.04 -5.58 19.73
CA SER A 157 -36.08 -6.07 21.11
C SER A 157 -37.46 -6.68 21.43
N LYS A 158 -38.56 -6.00 21.06
CA LYS A 158 -39.92 -6.55 21.21
C LYS A 158 -40.12 -7.88 20.46
N LEU A 159 -39.61 -7.99 19.23
CA LEU A 159 -39.69 -9.22 18.45
C LEU A 159 -38.86 -10.35 19.09
N LEU A 160 -37.67 -10.05 19.62
CA LEU A 160 -36.80 -11.02 20.28
C LEU A 160 -37.47 -11.74 21.47
N TYR A 161 -38.21 -11.00 22.30
CA TYR A 161 -38.95 -11.57 23.44
C TYR A 161 -40.24 -12.28 23.02
N ASN A 162 -40.98 -11.74 22.04
CA ASN A 162 -42.33 -12.21 21.70
C ASN A 162 -42.39 -13.32 20.64
N GLU A 163 -41.35 -13.48 19.81
CA GLU A 163 -41.30 -14.53 18.79
C GLU A 163 -41.21 -15.94 19.42
N TYR A 164 -41.67 -16.96 18.68
CA TYR A 164 -41.52 -18.37 19.04
C TYR A 164 -40.61 -19.13 18.07
N ASP A 165 -40.50 -18.68 16.81
CA ASP A 165 -39.65 -19.30 15.80
C ASP A 165 -38.15 -19.13 16.09
N LYS A 166 -37.38 -20.21 15.90
CA LYS A 166 -35.94 -20.27 16.19
C LYS A 166 -35.12 -19.44 15.18
N ASP A 167 -35.46 -19.52 13.90
CA ASP A 167 -34.68 -18.94 12.81
C ASP A 167 -34.95 -17.43 12.69
N VAL A 168 -36.19 -16.99 12.94
CA VAL A 168 -36.52 -15.57 13.13
C VAL A 168 -35.73 -14.99 14.32
N LYS A 169 -35.65 -15.69 15.46
CA LYS A 169 -34.82 -15.21 16.59
C LYS A 169 -33.33 -15.12 16.25
N ILE A 170 -32.79 -16.10 15.53
CA ILE A 170 -31.40 -16.07 15.03
C ILE A 170 -31.19 -14.84 14.12
N LEU A 171 -32.12 -14.53 13.21
CA LEU A 171 -32.06 -13.36 12.34
C LEU A 171 -32.19 -12.02 13.12
N VAL A 172 -33.07 -11.95 14.14
CA VAL A 172 -33.17 -10.79 15.03
C VAL A 172 -31.87 -10.57 15.81
N ILE A 173 -31.25 -11.63 16.32
CA ILE A 173 -29.95 -11.57 17.02
C ILE A 173 -28.83 -11.11 16.08
N ILE A 174 -28.80 -11.57 14.83
CA ILE A 174 -27.86 -11.08 13.79
C ILE A 174 -28.04 -9.58 13.57
N LEU A 175 -29.28 -9.11 13.41
CA LEU A 175 -29.58 -7.72 13.10
C LEU A 175 -29.32 -6.79 14.29
N LEU A 176 -29.70 -7.19 15.51
CA LEU A 176 -29.35 -6.51 16.76
C LEU A 176 -27.83 -6.48 17.00
N GLY A 177 -27.14 -7.57 16.68
CA GLY A 177 -25.67 -7.64 16.72
C GLY A 177 -25.02 -6.59 15.83
N LYS A 178 -25.40 -6.55 14.53
CA LYS A 178 -24.89 -5.55 13.59
C LYS A 178 -25.26 -4.12 14.01
N LEU A 179 -26.47 -3.89 14.53
CA LEU A 179 -26.89 -2.60 15.09
C LEU A 179 -26.02 -2.18 16.28
N ALA A 180 -25.67 -3.10 17.18
CA ALA A 180 -24.85 -2.82 18.35
C ALA A 180 -23.37 -2.48 18.03
N LEU A 181 -22.90 -2.77 16.83
CA LEU A 181 -21.60 -2.31 16.35
C LEU A 181 -21.63 -0.81 16.00
N ASP A 182 -22.75 -0.28 15.51
CA ASP A 182 -22.91 1.12 15.10
C ASP A 182 -22.85 2.08 16.32
N PRO A 183 -22.02 3.14 16.30
CA PRO A 183 -21.85 4.07 17.43
C PRO A 183 -23.15 4.67 17.99
N ILE A 184 -24.19 4.81 17.16
CA ILE A 184 -25.47 5.46 17.52
C ILE A 184 -26.32 4.60 18.46
N VAL A 185 -26.11 3.27 18.46
CA VAL A 185 -26.84 2.32 19.30
C VAL A 185 -26.08 2.08 20.60
N ASN A 186 -26.80 2.10 21.72
CA ASN A 186 -26.26 1.74 23.03
C ASN A 186 -26.09 0.22 23.13
N CYS A 187 -24.90 -0.27 22.78
CA CYS A 187 -24.57 -1.69 22.80
C CYS A 187 -24.75 -2.36 24.18
N GLY A 188 -24.75 -1.58 25.27
CA GLY A 188 -24.95 -2.10 26.62
C GLY A 188 -26.37 -2.61 26.87
N ILE A 189 -27.39 -2.01 26.25
CA ILE A 189 -28.78 -2.48 26.37
C ILE A 189 -28.97 -3.76 25.53
N VAL A 190 -28.38 -3.79 24.33
CA VAL A 190 -28.37 -4.99 23.48
C VAL A 190 -27.67 -6.17 24.16
N LEU A 191 -26.58 -5.91 24.90
CA LEU A 191 -25.91 -6.94 25.72
C LEU A 191 -26.83 -7.45 26.85
N GLU A 192 -27.56 -6.60 27.57
CA GLU A 192 -28.53 -7.06 28.57
C GLU A 192 -29.65 -7.92 27.95
N ASP A 193 -30.19 -7.52 26.78
CA ASP A 193 -31.19 -8.31 26.04
C ASP A 193 -30.67 -9.69 25.59
N LEU A 194 -29.45 -9.74 25.02
CA LEU A 194 -28.83 -10.99 24.56
C LEU A 194 -28.57 -11.96 25.74
N LEU A 195 -28.14 -11.44 26.89
CA LEU A 195 -27.91 -12.23 28.10
C LEU A 195 -29.21 -12.82 28.69
N ASN A 196 -30.33 -12.11 28.56
CA ASN A 196 -31.64 -12.61 28.98
C ASN A 196 -32.09 -13.83 28.14
N GLN A 197 -31.80 -13.84 26.83
CA GLN A 197 -32.17 -14.94 25.93
C GLN A 197 -31.34 -16.23 26.11
N MET A 198 -30.24 -16.19 26.87
CA MET A 198 -29.38 -17.36 27.12
C MET A 198 -30.07 -18.51 27.87
N GLN A 199 -31.26 -18.31 28.42
CA GLN A 199 -32.04 -19.36 29.10
C GLN A 199 -32.67 -20.37 28.13
N SER A 200 -32.52 -20.18 26.81
CA SER A 200 -33.01 -21.12 25.80
C SER A 200 -32.26 -22.46 25.81
N ASN A 201 -33.00 -23.55 25.59
CA ASN A 201 -32.46 -24.90 25.43
C ASN A 201 -31.86 -25.16 24.04
N SER A 202 -31.89 -24.19 23.11
CA SER A 202 -31.37 -24.36 21.75
C SER A 202 -29.86 -24.06 21.67
N THR A 203 -29.08 -25.09 21.34
CA THR A 203 -27.62 -25.01 21.10
C THR A 203 -27.25 -23.96 20.06
N GLU A 204 -27.92 -23.94 18.91
CA GLU A 204 -27.68 -22.97 17.83
C GLU A 204 -27.93 -21.53 18.29
N LEU A 205 -29.04 -21.31 18.99
CA LEU A 205 -29.39 -19.98 19.52
C LEU A 205 -28.36 -19.51 20.55
N LYS A 206 -27.95 -20.39 21.48
CA LYS A 206 -26.87 -20.10 22.44
C LYS A 206 -25.55 -19.75 21.75
N CYS A 207 -25.09 -20.57 20.81
CA CYS A 207 -23.87 -20.31 20.05
C CYS A 207 -23.96 -18.98 19.30
N LYS A 208 -25.13 -18.65 18.71
CA LYS A 208 -25.30 -17.36 18.03
C LYS A 208 -25.33 -16.17 18.97
N ILE A 209 -25.94 -16.29 20.15
CA ILE A 209 -25.86 -15.29 21.22
C ILE A 209 -24.40 -15.07 21.63
N TYR A 210 -23.65 -16.15 21.88
CA TYR A 210 -22.23 -16.07 22.26
C TYR A 210 -21.37 -15.37 21.19
N VAL A 211 -21.46 -15.77 19.92
CA VAL A 211 -20.75 -15.11 18.80
C VAL A 211 -21.13 -13.63 18.68
N THR A 212 -22.41 -13.29 18.90
CA THR A 212 -22.87 -11.91 18.84
C THR A 212 -22.31 -11.08 20.00
N ILE A 213 -22.33 -11.61 21.23
CA ILE A 213 -21.69 -10.99 22.40
C ILE A 213 -20.20 -10.77 22.15
N ILE A 214 -19.48 -11.79 21.65
CA ILE A 214 -18.04 -11.69 21.31
C ILE A 214 -17.79 -10.50 20.36
N SER A 215 -18.55 -10.38 19.27
CA SER A 215 -18.37 -9.29 18.30
C SER A 215 -18.57 -7.90 18.92
N ILE A 216 -19.55 -7.73 19.82
CA ILE A 216 -19.80 -6.47 20.53
C ILE A 216 -18.67 -6.19 21.53
N LEU A 217 -18.25 -7.19 22.30
CA LEU A 217 -17.17 -7.03 23.28
C LEU A 217 -15.84 -6.66 22.62
N GLN A 218 -15.51 -7.27 21.47
CA GLN A 218 -14.28 -6.97 20.72
C GLN A 218 -14.32 -5.58 20.06
N ALA A 219 -15.44 -5.22 19.41
CA ALA A 219 -15.51 -3.97 18.63
C ALA A 219 -15.83 -2.71 19.45
N ARG A 220 -16.44 -2.84 20.64
CA ARG A 220 -16.97 -1.70 21.42
C ARG A 220 -16.43 -1.61 22.85
N ILE A 221 -15.21 -2.13 23.09
CA ILE A 221 -14.53 -2.18 24.41
C ILE A 221 -14.72 -0.89 25.22
N GLU A 222 -14.40 0.29 24.66
CA GLU A 222 -14.47 1.57 25.41
C GLU A 222 -15.88 1.95 25.86
N HIS A 223 -16.91 1.58 25.09
CA HIS A 223 -18.31 1.82 25.44
C HIS A 223 -18.84 0.75 26.42
N VAL A 224 -18.34 -0.49 26.33
CA VAL A 224 -18.62 -1.54 27.31
C VAL A 224 -18.03 -1.19 28.68
N LEU A 225 -16.82 -0.63 28.72
CA LEU A 225 -16.17 -0.13 29.95
C LEU A 225 -16.95 0.97 30.67
N GLN A 226 -17.84 1.68 29.97
CA GLN A 226 -18.69 2.74 30.52
C GLN A 226 -20.07 2.23 31.01
N MET A 227 -20.35 0.92 30.91
CA MET A 227 -21.67 0.37 31.30
C MET A 227 -21.88 0.43 32.83
N PRO A 228 -23.00 1.00 33.33
CA PRO A 228 -23.22 1.23 34.76
C PRO A 228 -23.42 -0.04 35.61
N LYS A 229 -23.63 -1.21 34.99
CA LYS A 229 -23.73 -2.52 35.66
C LYS A 229 -22.57 -3.47 35.34
N LEU A 230 -21.53 -3.02 34.61
CA LEU A 230 -20.52 -3.87 33.97
C LEU A 230 -19.99 -5.00 34.86
N ASN A 231 -19.59 -4.68 36.09
CA ASN A 231 -19.09 -5.64 37.08
C ASN A 231 -20.03 -6.86 37.25
N ASN A 232 -21.33 -6.60 37.46
CA ASN A 232 -22.33 -7.65 37.67
C ASN A 232 -22.57 -8.46 36.38
N THR A 233 -22.60 -7.78 35.23
CA THR A 233 -22.76 -8.38 33.90
C THR A 233 -21.60 -9.32 33.58
N LEU A 234 -20.36 -8.87 33.78
CA LEU A 234 -19.15 -9.68 33.58
C LEU A 234 -19.10 -10.87 34.53
N LYS A 235 -19.45 -10.69 35.82
CA LYS A 235 -19.48 -11.77 36.81
C LYS A 235 -20.48 -12.86 36.41
N SER A 236 -21.74 -12.49 36.14
CA SER A 236 -22.78 -13.45 35.75
C SER A 236 -22.44 -14.17 34.43
N LEU A 237 -21.80 -13.46 33.49
CA LEU A 237 -21.34 -14.06 32.23
C LEU A 237 -20.19 -15.03 32.45
N CYS A 238 -19.20 -14.70 33.28
CA CYS A 238 -18.11 -15.62 33.65
C CYS A 238 -18.65 -16.87 34.36
N GLU A 239 -19.53 -16.71 35.36
CA GLU A 239 -20.15 -17.82 36.09
C GLU A 239 -20.92 -18.76 35.15
N ARG A 240 -21.72 -18.23 34.20
CA ARG A 240 -22.41 -19.06 33.20
C ARG A 240 -21.45 -19.73 32.22
N VAL A 241 -20.44 -19.02 31.73
CA VAL A 241 -19.45 -19.56 30.78
C VAL A 241 -18.63 -20.69 31.42
N ILE A 242 -18.20 -20.56 32.69
CA ILE A 242 -17.49 -21.63 33.41
C ILE A 242 -18.34 -22.90 33.51
N ASN A 243 -19.65 -22.78 33.72
CA ASN A 243 -20.55 -23.93 33.75
C ASN A 243 -20.73 -24.56 32.35
N GLU A 244 -21.00 -23.74 31.32
CA GLU A 244 -21.27 -24.21 29.95
C GLU A 244 -20.02 -24.72 29.20
N LEU A 245 -18.81 -24.47 29.70
CA LEU A 245 -17.58 -25.17 29.28
C LEU A 245 -17.64 -26.69 29.48
N THR A 246 -18.53 -27.19 30.33
CA THR A 246 -18.75 -28.64 30.53
C THR A 246 -19.85 -29.24 29.65
N ASP A 247 -20.43 -28.47 28.72
CA ASP A 247 -21.51 -28.97 27.86
C ASP A 247 -21.03 -30.08 26.91
N SER A 248 -21.91 -31.06 26.70
CA SER A 248 -21.81 -32.10 25.68
C SER A 248 -21.44 -31.59 24.28
N HIS A 249 -21.96 -30.44 23.85
CA HIS A 249 -21.86 -29.97 22.48
C HIS A 249 -20.60 -29.12 22.26
N TYR A 250 -19.73 -29.57 21.34
CA TYR A 250 -18.45 -28.93 21.01
C TYR A 250 -18.59 -27.43 20.68
N SER A 251 -19.65 -27.04 19.96
CA SER A 251 -19.91 -25.63 19.60
C SER A 251 -20.13 -24.73 20.81
N ILE A 252 -20.72 -25.25 21.90
CA ILE A 252 -20.92 -24.47 23.13
C ILE A 252 -19.57 -24.29 23.83
N ARG A 253 -18.81 -25.38 24.06
CA ARG A 253 -17.46 -25.32 24.65
C ARG A 253 -16.55 -24.36 23.88
N SER A 254 -16.53 -24.46 22.55
CA SER A 254 -15.80 -23.55 21.65
C SER A 254 -16.26 -22.08 21.82
N SER A 255 -17.57 -21.81 21.75
CA SER A 255 -18.11 -20.46 21.95
C SER A 255 -17.74 -19.86 23.32
N CYS A 256 -17.77 -20.68 24.37
CA CYS A 256 -17.39 -20.32 25.73
C CYS A 256 -15.90 -19.95 25.84
N ILE A 257 -15.01 -20.72 25.20
CA ILE A 257 -13.56 -20.45 25.15
C ILE A 257 -13.26 -19.11 24.46
N SER A 258 -13.85 -18.87 23.28
CA SER A 258 -13.66 -17.61 22.54
C SER A 258 -14.20 -16.41 23.33
N LEU A 259 -15.29 -16.61 24.09
CA LEU A 259 -15.83 -15.57 24.96
C LEU A 259 -14.93 -15.29 26.18
N LEU A 260 -14.31 -16.30 26.81
CA LEU A 260 -13.34 -16.06 27.89
C LEU A 260 -12.17 -15.19 27.42
N ALA A 261 -11.59 -15.49 26.26
CA ALA A 261 -10.51 -14.69 25.68
C ALA A 261 -10.96 -13.25 25.29
N SER A 262 -12.24 -13.05 25.00
CA SER A 262 -12.83 -11.74 24.67
C SER A 262 -13.20 -10.91 25.91
N ILE A 263 -13.54 -11.56 27.03
CA ILE A 263 -13.81 -10.93 28.33
C ILE A 263 -12.50 -10.52 29.03
N ALA A 264 -11.45 -11.31 28.87
CA ALA A 264 -10.12 -11.12 29.49
C ALA A 264 -9.58 -9.67 29.47
N PRO A 265 -9.45 -8.99 28.32
CA PRO A 265 -8.95 -7.60 28.27
C PRO A 265 -9.83 -6.61 29.07
N ILE A 266 -11.14 -6.85 29.14
CA ILE A 266 -12.08 -6.01 29.88
C ILE A 266 -11.85 -6.17 31.39
N ILE A 267 -11.66 -7.41 31.86
CA ILE A 267 -11.31 -7.71 33.26
C ILE A 267 -9.99 -7.01 33.66
N ILE A 268 -8.98 -6.97 32.80
CA ILE A 268 -7.73 -6.25 33.06
C ILE A 268 -7.99 -4.74 33.22
N ARG A 269 -8.68 -4.11 32.26
CA ARG A 269 -8.92 -2.66 32.29
C ARG A 269 -9.76 -2.25 33.50
N VAL A 270 -10.79 -3.02 33.85
CA VAL A 270 -11.59 -2.81 35.08
C VAL A 270 -10.71 -2.90 36.34
N LYS A 271 -9.78 -3.86 36.41
CA LYS A 271 -8.82 -4.01 37.54
C LYS A 271 -7.80 -2.87 37.62
N PHE A 272 -7.43 -2.22 36.52
CA PHE A 272 -6.58 -1.03 36.53
C PHE A 272 -7.33 0.24 36.97
N THR A 273 -8.64 0.34 36.72
CA THR A 273 -9.45 1.52 37.07
C THR A 273 -9.95 1.52 38.52
N GLN A 274 -9.98 0.38 39.20
CA GLN A 274 -10.44 0.26 40.60
C GLN A 274 -9.23 0.12 41.54
N GLU A 275 -9.10 1.01 42.53
CA GLU A 275 -8.02 0.93 43.52
C GLU A 275 -8.05 -0.38 44.30
N ARG A 276 -6.86 -0.89 44.66
CA ARG A 276 -6.48 -2.28 45.07
C ARG A 276 -7.29 -2.99 46.19
N ASN A 277 -8.35 -2.42 46.73
CA ASN A 277 -8.99 -2.85 47.98
C ASN A 277 -10.34 -3.58 47.78
N LYS A 278 -10.29 -4.80 47.21
CA LYS A 278 -11.28 -5.87 47.45
C LYS A 278 -10.76 -7.24 46.99
N GLU A 279 -11.22 -8.29 47.65
CA GLU A 279 -10.77 -9.66 47.38
C GLU A 279 -11.45 -10.28 46.14
N GLN A 280 -10.98 -11.47 45.76
CA GLN A 280 -11.19 -12.12 44.46
C GLN A 280 -12.66 -12.28 44.02
N GLU A 281 -13.17 -11.36 43.18
CA GLU A 281 -14.50 -11.47 42.55
C GLU A 281 -14.48 -11.83 41.05
N TYR A 282 -13.30 -11.89 40.43
CA TYR A 282 -13.10 -12.28 39.02
C TYR A 282 -11.93 -13.25 38.87
N LEU A 283 -11.98 -14.10 37.83
CA LEU A 283 -10.85 -14.91 37.39
C LEU A 283 -9.57 -14.07 37.26
N ASN A 284 -8.44 -14.63 37.67
CA ASN A 284 -7.12 -14.06 37.44
C ASN A 284 -6.55 -14.51 36.06
N GLU A 285 -5.49 -13.85 35.61
CA GLU A 285 -4.89 -14.11 34.29
C GLU A 285 -4.44 -15.58 34.13
N SER A 286 -3.78 -16.14 35.14
CA SER A 286 -3.30 -17.53 35.08
C SER A 286 -4.44 -18.55 35.12
N GLN A 287 -5.57 -18.26 35.77
CA GLN A 287 -6.78 -19.09 35.73
C GLN A 287 -7.39 -19.10 34.32
N ILE A 288 -7.50 -17.95 33.65
CA ILE A 288 -8.03 -17.88 32.28
C ILE A 288 -7.11 -18.66 31.32
N GLN A 289 -5.79 -18.44 31.39
CA GLN A 289 -4.82 -19.22 30.59
C GLN A 289 -4.89 -20.73 30.90
N THR A 290 -5.03 -21.11 32.17
CA THR A 290 -5.14 -22.52 32.60
C THR A 290 -6.40 -23.19 32.05
N ILE A 291 -7.57 -22.55 32.21
CA ILE A 291 -8.85 -23.09 31.73
C ILE A 291 -8.79 -23.30 30.21
N ILE A 292 -8.31 -22.31 29.45
CA ILE A 292 -8.24 -22.40 27.99
C ILE A 292 -7.23 -23.47 27.55
N ARG A 293 -6.05 -23.55 28.20
CA ARG A 293 -5.04 -24.60 27.96
C ARG A 293 -5.63 -26.00 28.07
N ASP A 294 -6.46 -26.25 29.09
CA ASP A 294 -6.98 -27.58 29.38
C ASP A 294 -7.99 -28.07 28.32
N PHE A 295 -8.56 -27.16 27.51
CA PHE A 295 -9.33 -27.50 26.29
C PHE A 295 -8.48 -27.70 25.03
N GLY A 296 -7.16 -27.45 25.09
CA GLY A 296 -6.24 -27.82 24.02
C GLY A 296 -6.09 -29.34 23.82
N VAL A 297 -6.64 -30.15 24.73
CA VAL A 297 -6.72 -31.62 24.65
C VAL A 297 -8.18 -32.12 24.63
N ASP A 298 -9.14 -31.27 24.26
CA ASP A 298 -10.54 -31.68 24.05
C ASP A 298 -10.66 -32.75 22.95
N PRO A 299 -11.56 -33.74 23.06
CA PRO A 299 -11.76 -34.74 22.01
C PRO A 299 -12.15 -34.16 20.64
N ASP A 300 -12.80 -32.98 20.57
CA ASP A 300 -13.17 -32.35 19.30
C ASP A 300 -12.06 -31.42 18.77
N PRO A 301 -11.52 -31.63 17.56
CA PRO A 301 -10.43 -30.82 17.01
C PRO A 301 -10.79 -29.33 16.85
N ARG A 302 -12.08 -29.00 16.68
CA ARG A 302 -12.54 -27.61 16.54
C ARG A 302 -12.49 -26.88 17.89
N VAL A 303 -12.64 -27.61 18.99
CA VAL A 303 -12.44 -27.07 20.34
C VAL A 303 -10.95 -26.89 20.63
N ARG A 304 -10.10 -27.86 20.24
CA ARG A 304 -8.62 -27.75 20.36
C ARG A 304 -8.07 -26.55 19.59
N SER A 305 -8.38 -26.44 18.29
CA SER A 305 -7.96 -25.32 17.43
C SER A 305 -8.43 -23.97 18.01
N ASN A 306 -9.69 -23.87 18.43
CA ASN A 306 -10.22 -22.65 19.04
C ASN A 306 -9.59 -22.32 20.42
N ALA A 307 -9.17 -23.32 21.20
CA ALA A 307 -8.40 -23.10 22.44
C ALA A 307 -7.02 -22.50 22.15
N LEU A 308 -6.30 -23.00 21.14
CA LEU A 308 -5.02 -22.43 20.72
C LEU A 308 -5.20 -21.00 20.16
N ARG A 309 -6.21 -20.78 19.31
CA ARG A 309 -6.61 -19.46 18.79
C ARG A 309 -6.97 -18.47 19.90
N ALA A 310 -7.64 -18.93 20.95
CA ALA A 310 -7.98 -18.12 22.12
C ALA A 310 -6.75 -17.73 22.96
N LEU A 311 -5.73 -18.59 23.08
CA LEU A 311 -4.44 -18.22 23.69
C LEU A 311 -3.70 -17.16 22.86
N LEU A 312 -3.73 -17.25 21.53
CA LEU A 312 -3.20 -16.19 20.65
C LEU A 312 -3.96 -14.87 20.82
N GLN A 313 -5.30 -14.91 20.90
CA GLN A 313 -6.12 -13.74 21.17
C GLN A 313 -5.75 -13.08 22.51
N LEU A 314 -5.51 -13.84 23.58
CA LEU A 314 -5.01 -13.29 24.85
C LEU A 314 -3.69 -12.54 24.64
N ASN A 315 -2.72 -13.13 23.93
CA ASN A 315 -1.42 -12.51 23.70
C ASN A 315 -1.52 -11.18 22.92
N LYS A 316 -2.40 -11.09 21.90
CA LYS A 316 -2.68 -9.82 21.20
C LYS A 316 -3.13 -8.70 22.16
N TYR A 317 -3.83 -9.04 23.23
CA TYR A 317 -4.26 -8.09 24.27
C TYR A 317 -3.21 -7.88 25.39
N GLY A 318 -1.95 -8.27 25.17
CA GLY A 318 -0.84 -8.03 26.09
C GLY A 318 -0.66 -9.07 27.20
N TYR A 319 -1.40 -10.18 27.18
CA TYR A 319 -1.18 -11.28 28.13
C TYR A 319 0.18 -11.92 27.91
N LYS A 320 0.93 -12.16 29.00
CA LYS A 320 2.18 -12.91 28.92
C LYS A 320 1.87 -14.40 29.03
N LEU A 321 1.95 -15.09 27.89
CA LEU A 321 1.72 -16.53 27.81
C LEU A 321 2.74 -17.31 28.64
N ASP A 322 2.24 -18.21 29.49
CA ASP A 322 3.10 -19.06 30.31
C ASP A 322 3.81 -20.16 29.50
N MET A 323 5.02 -20.52 29.94
CA MET A 323 5.85 -21.53 29.31
C MET A 323 5.27 -22.96 29.40
N SER A 324 4.34 -23.25 30.33
CA SER A 324 3.68 -24.56 30.36
C SER A 324 2.89 -24.86 29.08
N LEU A 325 2.44 -23.82 28.36
CA LEU A 325 1.72 -23.92 27.08
C LEU A 325 2.59 -24.52 25.96
N TYR A 326 3.92 -24.37 26.01
CA TYR A 326 4.79 -24.82 24.92
C TYR A 326 4.71 -26.34 24.70
N LYS A 327 4.65 -27.13 25.78
CA LYS A 327 4.53 -28.60 25.69
C LYS A 327 3.21 -29.05 25.07
N LEU A 328 2.14 -28.30 25.31
CA LEU A 328 0.85 -28.51 24.64
C LEU A 328 0.97 -28.20 23.15
N CYS A 329 1.54 -27.04 22.79
CA CYS A 329 1.65 -26.64 21.38
C CYS A 329 2.52 -27.61 20.57
N VAL A 330 3.62 -28.11 21.13
CA VAL A 330 4.46 -29.14 20.47
C VAL A 330 3.72 -30.47 20.30
N ALA A 331 2.84 -30.87 21.22
CA ALA A 331 1.99 -32.04 21.04
C ALA A 331 0.90 -31.80 19.96
N CYS A 332 0.36 -30.58 19.88
CA CYS A 332 -0.61 -30.17 18.87
C CYS A 332 0.00 -30.00 17.45
N LEU A 333 1.32 -30.12 17.28
CA LEU A 333 1.93 -30.21 15.93
C LEU A 333 1.69 -31.56 15.26
N THR A 334 1.41 -32.63 16.02
CA THR A 334 1.08 -33.95 15.47
C THR A 334 -0.41 -34.27 15.65
N ASP A 335 -1.27 -33.27 15.53
CA ASP A 335 -2.72 -33.42 15.59
C ASP A 335 -3.30 -33.84 14.23
N ASP A 336 -4.33 -34.69 14.23
CA ASP A 336 -5.00 -35.17 13.01
C ASP A 336 -5.65 -34.05 12.17
N TYR A 337 -5.84 -32.85 12.74
CA TYR A 337 -6.56 -31.75 12.10
C TYR A 337 -5.68 -30.53 11.82
N GLU A 338 -5.55 -30.14 10.54
CA GLU A 338 -4.66 -29.05 10.08
C GLU A 338 -4.86 -27.71 10.81
N GLU A 339 -6.09 -27.30 11.13
CA GLU A 339 -6.39 -26.06 11.85
C GLU A 339 -5.92 -26.09 13.32
N VAL A 340 -5.59 -27.26 13.88
CA VAL A 340 -4.92 -27.36 15.18
C VAL A 340 -3.41 -27.14 14.98
N ARG A 341 -2.82 -27.76 13.95
CA ARG A 341 -1.38 -27.62 13.61
C ARG A 341 -1.00 -26.18 13.25
N ILE A 342 -1.87 -25.45 12.52
CA ILE A 342 -1.69 -24.03 12.13
C ILE A 342 -1.65 -23.09 13.35
N GLU A 343 -2.54 -23.30 14.33
CA GLU A 343 -2.60 -22.48 15.55
C GLU A 343 -1.47 -22.85 16.53
N ALA A 344 -1.08 -24.14 16.57
CA ALA A 344 0.07 -24.62 17.33
C ALA A 344 1.41 -24.03 16.83
N LEU A 345 1.64 -24.01 15.50
CA LEU A 345 2.76 -23.31 14.85
C LEU A 345 2.82 -21.84 15.29
N SER A 346 1.68 -21.16 15.25
CA SER A 346 1.55 -19.74 15.58
C SER A 346 1.87 -19.48 17.07
N LEU A 347 1.44 -20.36 17.98
CA LEU A 347 1.78 -20.29 19.41
C LEU A 347 3.25 -20.62 19.69
N ILE A 348 3.85 -21.58 18.98
CA ILE A 348 5.28 -21.92 19.14
C ILE A 348 6.15 -20.72 18.79
N TRP A 349 5.84 -20.00 17.70
CA TRP A 349 6.50 -18.75 17.34
C TRP A 349 6.37 -17.67 18.43
N VAL A 350 5.15 -17.44 18.94
CA VAL A 350 4.90 -16.45 20.01
C VAL A 350 5.64 -16.82 21.31
N LEU A 351 5.52 -18.06 21.77
CA LEU A 351 6.15 -18.53 23.01
C LEU A 351 7.68 -18.50 22.94
N SER A 352 8.27 -18.92 21.82
CA SER A 352 9.72 -18.86 21.61
C SER A 352 10.24 -17.44 21.47
N SER A 353 9.43 -16.51 20.93
CA SER A 353 9.76 -15.08 20.92
C SER A 353 9.72 -14.46 22.33
N ILE A 354 8.75 -14.84 23.17
CA ILE A 354 8.58 -14.29 24.53
C ILE A 354 9.63 -14.82 25.54
N HIS A 355 10.09 -16.06 25.37
CA HIS A 355 10.99 -16.75 26.32
C HIS A 355 12.29 -17.24 25.64
N HIS A 356 12.81 -16.51 24.65
CA HIS A 356 13.88 -16.94 23.74
C HIS A 356 15.15 -17.52 24.40
N GLU A 357 15.63 -16.94 25.51
CA GLU A 357 16.84 -17.41 26.22
C GLU A 357 16.62 -18.65 27.11
N ARG A 358 15.36 -19.09 27.28
CA ARG A 358 15.01 -20.11 28.27
C ARG A 358 15.48 -21.49 27.81
N ILE A 359 16.40 -22.08 28.56
CA ILE A 359 16.85 -23.46 28.34
C ILE A 359 15.74 -24.44 28.74
N LEU A 360 15.56 -25.49 27.94
CA LEU A 360 14.60 -26.56 28.19
C LEU A 360 15.07 -27.54 29.29
N ASN A 361 14.19 -28.46 29.67
CA ASN A 361 14.47 -29.45 30.72
C ASN A 361 15.58 -30.47 30.36
N ASP A 362 16.09 -30.44 29.13
CA ASP A 362 17.28 -31.20 28.69
C ASP A 362 18.61 -30.55 29.17
N GLY A 363 18.55 -29.32 29.68
CA GLY A 363 19.71 -28.57 30.17
C GLY A 363 20.68 -28.10 29.09
N SER A 364 20.30 -28.13 27.81
CA SER A 364 21.20 -27.76 26.70
C SER A 364 20.53 -26.99 25.54
N THR A 365 19.26 -27.24 25.22
CA THR A 365 18.60 -26.57 24.08
C THR A 365 17.88 -25.30 24.53
N ARG A 366 18.09 -24.15 23.86
CA ARG A 366 17.29 -22.94 24.10
C ARG A 366 15.92 -23.09 23.45
N LEU A 367 14.88 -22.50 24.05
CA LEU A 367 13.51 -22.57 23.53
C LEU A 367 13.39 -22.09 22.09
N ILE A 368 14.14 -21.06 21.71
CA ILE A 368 14.13 -20.51 20.35
C ILE A 368 14.69 -21.47 19.30
N ASP A 369 15.64 -22.32 19.69
CA ASP A 369 16.29 -23.28 18.81
C ASP A 369 15.42 -24.53 18.62
N ASP A 370 14.88 -25.09 19.71
CA ASP A 370 13.90 -26.19 19.65
C ASP A 370 12.64 -25.77 18.88
N ALA A 371 12.15 -24.55 19.11
CA ALA A 371 11.00 -24.01 18.37
C ALA A 371 11.31 -23.90 16.88
N PHE A 372 12.46 -23.34 16.49
CA PHE A 372 12.87 -23.25 15.09
C PHE A 372 12.98 -24.64 14.44
N ILE A 373 13.59 -25.60 15.11
CA ILE A 373 13.62 -27.02 14.72
C ILE A 373 12.20 -27.53 14.47
N LYS A 374 11.24 -27.25 15.36
CA LYS A 374 9.84 -27.66 15.20
C LYS A 374 9.09 -26.91 14.10
N ILE A 375 9.40 -25.65 13.81
CA ILE A 375 8.85 -24.99 12.60
C ILE A 375 9.39 -25.68 11.33
N CYS A 376 10.68 -26.04 11.28
CA CYS A 376 11.30 -26.69 10.12
C CYS A 376 10.70 -28.06 9.83
N GLU A 377 10.37 -28.87 10.85
CA GLU A 377 9.70 -30.16 10.66
C GLU A 377 8.34 -30.03 9.95
N MET A 378 7.57 -28.98 10.28
CA MET A 378 6.24 -28.72 9.73
C MET A 378 6.24 -28.11 8.32
N VAL A 379 7.42 -27.82 7.76
CA VAL A 379 7.57 -27.44 6.35
C VAL A 379 7.26 -28.61 5.42
N CYS A 380 7.42 -29.85 5.90
CA CYS A 380 7.11 -31.09 5.17
C CYS A 380 5.75 -31.70 5.55
N ASP A 381 4.82 -30.91 6.12
CA ASP A 381 3.47 -31.37 6.51
C ASP A 381 2.62 -31.75 5.29
N GLU A 382 1.72 -32.72 5.45
CA GLU A 382 0.74 -33.15 4.43
C GLU A 382 -0.14 -31.99 3.90
N SER A 383 -0.50 -31.03 4.76
CA SER A 383 -1.37 -29.90 4.43
C SER A 383 -0.57 -28.71 3.89
N VAL A 384 -0.94 -28.30 2.68
CA VAL A 384 -0.53 -27.04 2.04
C VAL A 384 -0.62 -25.84 2.99
N LYS A 385 -1.71 -25.74 3.78
CA LYS A 385 -1.90 -24.63 4.72
C LYS A 385 -0.84 -24.63 5.82
N VAL A 386 -0.50 -25.81 6.33
CA VAL A 386 0.49 -25.99 7.41
C VAL A 386 1.90 -25.72 6.86
N ARG A 387 2.27 -26.30 5.69
CA ARG A 387 3.55 -26.00 5.01
C ARG A 387 3.74 -24.51 4.78
N SER A 388 2.71 -23.86 4.22
CA SER A 388 2.66 -22.41 3.98
C SER A 388 2.88 -21.60 5.26
N LYS A 389 2.16 -21.91 6.34
CA LYS A 389 2.27 -21.22 7.63
C LYS A 389 3.66 -21.42 8.26
N ALA A 390 4.19 -22.65 8.21
CA ALA A 390 5.54 -22.97 8.68
C ALA A 390 6.61 -22.18 7.90
N CYS A 391 6.54 -22.16 6.56
CA CYS A 391 7.43 -21.38 5.72
C CYS A 391 7.40 -19.88 6.05
N ASN A 392 6.22 -19.29 6.22
CA ASN A 392 6.09 -17.86 6.55
C ASN A 392 6.63 -17.51 7.95
N ILE A 393 6.46 -18.42 8.92
CA ILE A 393 6.96 -18.25 10.30
C ILE A 393 8.49 -18.43 10.36
N MET A 394 9.03 -19.43 9.66
CA MET A 394 10.46 -19.78 9.67
C MET A 394 11.37 -18.59 9.34
N GLY A 395 11.03 -17.83 8.29
CA GLY A 395 11.76 -16.63 7.88
C GLY A 395 11.62 -15.41 8.82
N ARG A 396 10.91 -15.53 9.95
CA ARG A 396 10.81 -14.47 10.98
C ARG A 396 11.84 -14.63 12.11
N TYR A 397 12.49 -15.79 12.23
CA TYR A 397 13.50 -16.05 13.28
C TYR A 397 14.81 -15.29 13.01
N LYS A 398 15.40 -14.72 14.08
CA LYS A 398 16.64 -13.90 14.01
C LYS A 398 17.68 -14.19 15.10
N LEU A 399 17.38 -15.06 16.07
CA LEU A 399 18.20 -15.29 17.29
C LEU A 399 18.51 -16.78 17.54
N VAL A 400 18.23 -17.63 16.54
CA VAL A 400 18.57 -19.07 16.50
C VAL A 400 20.09 -19.22 16.41
N GLU A 401 20.65 -20.31 16.94
CA GLU A 401 22.09 -20.55 16.89
C GLU A 401 22.55 -20.85 15.45
N ASP A 402 23.65 -20.22 15.02
CA ASP A 402 24.32 -20.43 13.72
C ASP A 402 24.55 -21.91 13.38
N SER A 403 24.80 -22.76 14.38
CA SER A 403 24.97 -24.22 14.23
C SER A 403 23.69 -24.92 13.78
N ILE A 404 22.54 -24.41 14.20
CA ILE A 404 21.22 -24.98 13.94
C ILE A 404 20.65 -24.44 12.62
N LEU A 405 20.90 -23.16 12.32
CA LEU A 405 20.69 -22.61 10.98
C LEU A 405 21.50 -23.41 9.93
N LEU A 406 22.79 -23.67 10.18
CA LEU A 406 23.64 -24.51 9.33
C LEU A 406 23.18 -25.98 9.27
N SER A 407 22.70 -26.57 10.36
CA SER A 407 22.19 -27.95 10.31
C SER A 407 20.92 -28.04 9.46
N THR A 408 20.02 -27.07 9.54
CA THR A 408 18.81 -27.04 8.68
C THR A 408 19.16 -26.90 7.19
N LEU A 409 20.31 -26.28 6.89
CA LEU A 409 20.86 -26.07 5.56
C LEU A 409 21.89 -27.14 5.11
N SER A 410 22.11 -28.23 5.85
CA SER A 410 23.12 -29.24 5.48
C SER A 410 22.78 -30.68 5.90
N GLN A 411 23.15 -31.66 5.06
CA GLN A 411 22.95 -33.09 5.35
C GLN A 411 23.78 -33.61 6.55
N GLN A 412 24.77 -32.84 7.03
CA GLN A 412 25.71 -33.31 8.05
C GLN A 412 25.23 -32.92 9.46
N VAL A 413 24.79 -33.91 10.24
CA VAL A 413 24.44 -33.74 11.66
C VAL A 413 25.65 -33.21 12.44
N ILE A 414 25.63 -31.92 12.79
CA ILE A 414 26.72 -31.21 13.47
C ILE A 414 26.80 -31.69 14.93
N SER A 415 27.52 -32.79 15.16
CA SER A 415 27.64 -33.38 16.50
C SER A 415 28.59 -32.57 17.40
N HIS A 416 28.04 -31.75 18.29
CA HIS A 416 28.83 -31.02 19.29
C HIS A 416 29.56 -32.00 20.24
N GLY A 417 30.89 -31.88 20.34
CA GLY A 417 31.60 -32.31 21.55
C GLY A 417 32.42 -33.62 21.54
N LYS A 418 33.16 -33.98 20.47
CA LYS A 418 34.54 -34.56 20.56
C LYS A 418 35.18 -34.82 19.18
N PRO A 419 36.49 -34.59 19.00
CA PRO A 419 37.18 -34.91 17.75
C PRO A 419 37.34 -36.42 17.56
N ARG A 420 36.66 -37.00 16.55
CA ARG A 420 36.90 -38.39 16.12
C ARG A 420 38.23 -38.48 15.36
N LYS A 421 39.06 -39.47 15.71
CA LYS A 421 40.26 -39.82 14.93
C LYS A 421 39.84 -40.50 13.61
N PRO A 422 40.54 -40.26 12.48
CA PRO A 422 40.20 -40.86 11.20
C PRO A 422 40.41 -42.38 11.23
N MET A 423 39.34 -43.16 11.06
CA MET A 423 39.38 -44.62 11.18
C MET A 423 39.46 -45.33 9.81
N PHE A 424 40.60 -45.21 9.15
CA PHE A 424 40.93 -46.09 8.01
C PHE A 424 41.12 -47.55 8.48
N LYS A 425 40.06 -48.37 8.38
CA LYS A 425 40.18 -49.84 8.39
C LYS A 425 39.21 -50.50 7.42
N LYS A 426 39.75 -51.14 6.38
CA LYS A 426 39.03 -52.15 5.59
C LYS A 426 38.76 -53.38 6.47
N SER A 427 37.50 -53.74 6.68
CA SER A 427 37.09 -55.06 7.18
C SER A 427 36.44 -55.87 6.06
N ARG A 428 36.63 -57.20 6.08
CA ARG A 428 36.26 -58.10 5.00
C ARG A 428 34.74 -58.27 4.91
N TYR A 429 34.23 -58.23 3.69
CA TYR A 429 32.88 -58.66 3.32
C TYR A 429 32.73 -60.17 3.59
N ILE A 430 31.64 -60.55 4.25
CA ILE A 430 31.16 -61.93 4.37
C ILE A 430 29.66 -61.87 4.05
N PRO A 431 29.16 -62.55 3.01
CA PRO A 431 27.74 -62.57 2.71
C PRO A 431 27.00 -63.54 3.64
N THR A 432 26.08 -63.03 4.43
CA THR A 432 25.06 -63.80 5.17
C THR A 432 23.82 -63.91 4.26
N PRO A 433 23.04 -65.02 4.29
CA PRO A 433 21.88 -65.17 3.39
C PRO A 433 20.77 -64.16 3.66
N GLU A 434 20.01 -63.84 2.61
CA GLU A 434 18.81 -63.00 2.67
C GLU A 434 17.72 -63.69 3.52
N GLY A 435 17.23 -63.00 4.57
CA GLY A 435 16.22 -63.54 5.47
C GLY A 435 16.02 -62.67 6.72
N ASP A 436 17.00 -62.69 7.62
CA ASP A 436 16.94 -61.99 8.92
C ASP A 436 17.90 -60.79 8.96
N ILE A 437 17.36 -59.57 8.83
CA ILE A 437 18.02 -58.33 9.27
C ILE A 437 17.13 -57.70 10.33
N ASP A 438 17.64 -57.64 11.56
CA ASP A 438 16.98 -57.02 12.70
C ASP A 438 17.14 -55.49 12.64
N VAL A 439 16.14 -54.80 12.10
CA VAL A 439 16.20 -53.35 11.78
C VAL A 439 16.05 -52.45 13.03
N GLU A 440 15.97 -53.03 14.24
CA GLU A 440 15.73 -52.29 15.49
C GLU A 440 16.99 -51.99 16.34
N SER A 441 18.08 -51.49 15.76
CA SER A 441 19.02 -50.69 16.57
C SER A 441 19.89 -49.66 15.81
N ALA A 442 20.16 -48.56 16.50
CA ALA A 442 21.08 -47.45 16.16
C ALA A 442 20.83 -46.65 14.88
N GLU A 443 20.72 -47.27 13.70
CA GLU A 443 20.77 -46.55 12.40
C GLU A 443 19.52 -45.66 12.19
N VAL A 444 18.34 -46.19 12.53
CA VAL A 444 17.05 -45.44 12.55
C VAL A 444 17.03 -44.30 13.58
N ARG A 445 18.00 -44.21 14.50
CA ARG A 445 18.15 -43.06 15.42
C ARG A 445 19.04 -41.94 14.86
N LEU A 446 19.83 -42.21 13.81
CA LEU A 446 20.56 -41.18 13.08
C LEU A 446 19.66 -40.53 12.01
N LEU A 447 18.70 -41.27 11.47
CA LEU A 447 17.62 -40.79 10.60
C LEU A 447 16.50 -40.03 11.35
N LYS A 448 16.73 -39.65 12.62
CA LYS A 448 15.76 -38.94 13.47
C LYS A 448 16.21 -37.55 13.94
N SER A 449 17.09 -36.91 13.18
CA SER A 449 17.29 -35.45 13.25
C SER A 449 16.48 -34.78 12.14
N SER A 450 15.16 -34.73 12.30
CA SER A 450 14.19 -34.23 11.30
C SER A 450 14.31 -32.74 10.97
N SER A 451 15.15 -31.99 11.69
CA SER A 451 15.59 -30.63 11.30
C SER A 451 16.87 -30.59 10.47
N SER A 452 17.78 -31.56 10.60
CA SER A 452 19.05 -31.57 9.86
C SER A 452 18.77 -31.83 8.39
N GLY A 453 19.17 -30.91 7.52
CA GLY A 453 18.85 -30.95 6.10
C GLY A 453 17.36 -30.81 5.79
N ALA A 454 16.53 -30.23 6.66
CA ALA A 454 15.09 -30.08 6.38
C ALA A 454 14.81 -29.35 5.05
N PHE A 455 15.60 -28.32 4.71
CA PHE A 455 15.55 -27.70 3.39
C PHE A 455 16.04 -28.64 2.29
N ILE A 456 17.13 -29.37 2.52
CA ILE A 456 17.73 -30.28 1.53
C ILE A 456 16.80 -31.44 1.20
N HIS A 457 16.17 -32.07 2.20
CA HIS A 457 15.16 -33.10 1.99
C HIS A 457 13.86 -32.57 1.37
N GLY A 458 13.58 -31.26 1.49
CA GLY A 458 12.54 -30.56 0.71
C GLY A 458 12.99 -30.09 -0.68
N LEU A 459 14.20 -30.43 -1.12
CA LEU A 459 14.77 -30.10 -2.43
C LEU A 459 15.13 -31.36 -3.22
N GLU A 460 15.70 -32.39 -2.58
CA GLU A 460 16.11 -33.67 -3.16
C GLU A 460 14.96 -34.68 -3.36
N ASP A 461 15.08 -35.56 -4.35
CA ASP A 461 14.16 -36.68 -4.71
C ASP A 461 13.91 -37.72 -3.59
N ALA A 462 14.41 -37.52 -2.37
CA ALA A 462 14.40 -38.50 -1.29
C ALA A 462 13.00 -38.74 -0.66
N PHE A 463 12.08 -37.78 -0.80
CA PHE A 463 10.69 -37.90 -0.36
C PHE A 463 9.76 -37.60 -1.55
N GLN A 464 9.04 -38.63 -2.00
CA GLN A 464 8.47 -38.71 -3.34
C GLN A 464 7.25 -37.81 -3.61
N ASP A 465 6.83 -36.98 -2.64
CA ASP A 465 5.53 -36.29 -2.63
C ASP A 465 5.59 -34.78 -2.27
N VAL A 466 6.72 -34.21 -1.81
CA VAL A 466 6.79 -32.78 -1.39
C VAL A 466 8.17 -32.14 -1.67
N HIS A 467 8.28 -31.37 -2.76
CA HIS A 467 9.40 -30.44 -2.99
C HIS A 467 9.00 -29.00 -2.67
N MET A 468 9.71 -28.29 -1.79
CA MET A 468 9.39 -26.89 -1.42
C MET A 468 9.45 -25.92 -2.62
N PHE A 469 10.35 -26.17 -3.56
CA PHE A 469 10.58 -25.34 -4.75
C PHE A 469 9.81 -25.81 -5.99
N GLN A 470 9.10 -26.93 -5.90
CA GLN A 470 8.25 -27.46 -6.98
C GLN A 470 6.88 -27.90 -6.44
N ASP A 471 6.46 -27.36 -5.28
CA ASP A 471 5.15 -27.59 -4.67
C ASP A 471 4.05 -27.16 -5.65
N GLU A 472 2.97 -27.92 -5.75
CA GLU A 472 1.84 -27.64 -6.66
C GLU A 472 1.22 -26.26 -6.42
N ILE A 473 1.45 -25.66 -5.24
CA ILE A 473 0.83 -24.41 -4.81
C ILE A 473 1.85 -23.26 -4.80
N ASP A 474 1.63 -22.29 -5.68
CA ASP A 474 2.50 -21.11 -5.92
C ASP A 474 2.89 -20.38 -4.64
N TYR A 475 1.94 -20.24 -3.71
CA TYR A 475 2.15 -19.56 -2.43
C TYR A 475 3.11 -20.31 -1.49
N VAL A 476 3.19 -21.65 -1.56
CA VAL A 476 4.19 -22.43 -0.79
C VAL A 476 5.58 -22.24 -1.39
N ARG A 477 5.71 -22.31 -2.72
CA ARG A 477 6.96 -22.02 -3.43
C ARG A 477 7.47 -20.62 -3.09
N LEU A 478 6.60 -19.61 -3.19
CA LEU A 478 6.92 -18.21 -2.88
C LEU A 478 7.40 -18.01 -1.44
N ASN A 479 6.66 -18.50 -0.44
CA ASN A 479 7.05 -18.35 0.97
C ASN A 479 8.37 -19.09 1.27
N SER A 480 8.59 -20.26 0.67
CA SER A 480 9.84 -21.02 0.81
C SER A 480 11.06 -20.22 0.34
N ILE A 481 10.98 -19.63 -0.85
CA ILE A 481 12.05 -18.84 -1.46
C ILE A 481 12.31 -17.55 -0.66
N ILE A 482 11.24 -16.85 -0.26
CA ILE A 482 11.33 -15.61 0.54
C ILE A 482 11.99 -15.90 1.90
N SER A 483 11.63 -16.98 2.58
CA SER A 483 12.22 -17.34 3.87
C SER A 483 13.68 -17.80 3.74
N LEU A 484 14.04 -18.52 2.67
CA LEU A 484 15.44 -18.82 2.36
C LEU A 484 16.26 -17.55 2.04
N ARG A 485 15.70 -16.56 1.33
CA ARG A 485 16.37 -15.25 1.14
C ARG A 485 16.60 -14.53 2.48
N LYS A 486 15.62 -14.54 3.38
CA LYS A 486 15.72 -13.93 4.71
C LYS A 486 16.81 -14.62 5.56
N ILE A 487 16.86 -15.95 5.57
CA ILE A 487 17.91 -16.73 6.26
C ILE A 487 19.29 -16.47 5.63
N GLY A 488 19.38 -16.53 4.30
CA GLY A 488 20.61 -16.28 3.53
C GLY A 488 21.21 -14.87 3.73
N THR A 489 20.37 -13.89 4.09
CA THR A 489 20.79 -12.53 4.45
C THR A 489 21.45 -12.46 5.84
N LEU A 490 21.07 -13.35 6.77
CA LEU A 490 21.69 -13.47 8.10
C LEU A 490 22.96 -14.33 8.05
N GLN A 491 22.89 -15.48 7.38
CA GLN A 491 23.99 -16.42 7.24
C GLN A 491 24.05 -16.94 5.80
N PRO A 492 25.16 -16.70 5.05
CA PRO A 492 25.23 -17.06 3.64
C PRO A 492 25.06 -18.56 3.40
N ILE A 493 24.05 -18.91 2.59
CA ILE A 493 23.76 -20.29 2.18
C ILE A 493 24.81 -20.74 1.16
N GLU A 494 25.55 -21.81 1.45
CA GLU A 494 26.49 -22.41 0.49
C GLU A 494 25.79 -23.47 -0.36
N LEU A 495 25.67 -23.23 -1.67
CA LEU A 495 25.13 -24.21 -2.63
C LEU A 495 26.26 -25.01 -3.32
N ASP A 496 26.01 -26.30 -3.47
CA ASP A 496 26.79 -27.22 -4.32
C ASP A 496 26.22 -27.29 -5.74
N SER A 497 26.62 -28.32 -6.51
CA SER A 497 26.18 -28.48 -7.89
C SER A 497 24.74 -28.96 -8.03
N GLU A 498 24.16 -29.57 -7.01
CA GLU A 498 22.84 -30.21 -7.06
C GLU A 498 21.77 -29.24 -6.56
N LEU A 499 21.98 -28.67 -5.36
CA LEU A 499 21.11 -27.64 -4.79
C LEU A 499 21.05 -26.38 -5.66
N LEU A 500 22.14 -26.04 -6.37
CA LEU A 500 22.14 -24.95 -7.35
C LEU A 500 21.28 -25.27 -8.58
N GLN A 501 21.28 -26.51 -9.10
CA GLN A 501 20.43 -26.87 -10.24
C GLN A 501 18.95 -26.92 -9.83
N ILE A 502 18.64 -27.40 -8.63
CA ILE A 502 17.27 -27.39 -8.08
C ILE A 502 16.79 -25.94 -7.91
N THR A 503 17.62 -25.04 -7.36
CA THR A 503 17.28 -23.61 -7.22
C THR A 503 17.13 -22.92 -8.59
N LEU A 504 17.98 -23.25 -9.58
CA LEU A 504 17.86 -22.74 -10.95
C LEU A 504 16.65 -23.30 -11.70
N SER A 505 16.07 -24.43 -11.29
CA SER A 505 14.84 -24.96 -11.90
C SER A 505 13.66 -24.00 -11.73
N VAL A 506 13.58 -23.28 -10.60
CA VAL A 506 12.56 -22.28 -10.26
C VAL A 506 12.54 -21.10 -11.25
N LEU A 507 13.63 -20.84 -11.97
CA LEU A 507 13.66 -19.82 -13.03
C LEU A 507 12.73 -20.14 -14.23
N ASN A 508 12.14 -21.34 -14.26
CA ASN A 508 11.18 -21.75 -15.28
C ASN A 508 9.72 -21.55 -14.84
N ASP A 509 9.45 -21.09 -13.61
CA ASP A 509 8.10 -20.95 -13.04
C ASP A 509 7.19 -20.03 -13.90
N ALA A 510 5.89 -20.30 -13.85
CA ALA A 510 4.88 -19.50 -14.54
C ALA A 510 4.68 -18.13 -13.85
N ASP A 511 4.71 -18.08 -12.52
CA ASP A 511 4.50 -16.83 -11.78
C ASP A 511 5.76 -15.93 -11.79
N PRO A 512 5.70 -14.71 -12.36
CA PRO A 512 6.81 -13.76 -12.28
C PRO A 512 7.21 -13.39 -10.84
N ILE A 513 6.29 -13.43 -9.87
CA ILE A 513 6.58 -13.09 -8.47
C ILE A 513 7.47 -14.17 -7.82
N VAL A 514 7.23 -15.45 -8.15
CA VAL A 514 8.09 -16.57 -7.76
C VAL A 514 9.48 -16.45 -8.41
N ARG A 515 9.55 -16.13 -9.71
CA ARG A 515 10.83 -15.94 -10.41
C ARG A 515 11.64 -14.76 -9.88
N GLU A 516 11.01 -13.60 -9.66
CA GLU A 516 11.66 -12.42 -9.05
C GLU A 516 12.18 -12.73 -7.64
N SER A 517 11.40 -13.46 -6.84
CA SER A 517 11.82 -13.92 -5.52
C SER A 517 13.03 -14.87 -5.60
N ALA A 518 13.07 -15.76 -6.60
CA ALA A 518 14.19 -16.65 -6.85
C ALA A 518 15.46 -15.90 -7.29
N HIS A 519 15.35 -14.87 -8.12
CA HIS A 519 16.46 -13.97 -8.45
C HIS A 519 17.02 -13.30 -7.17
N GLY A 520 16.15 -12.87 -6.26
CA GLY A 520 16.55 -12.33 -4.96
C GLY A 520 17.22 -13.34 -4.02
N MET A 521 16.75 -14.59 -3.99
CA MET A 521 17.36 -15.66 -3.18
C MET A 521 18.75 -16.04 -3.72
N LEU A 522 18.89 -16.19 -5.05
CA LEU A 522 20.17 -16.45 -5.72
C LEU A 522 21.20 -15.32 -5.55
N GLY A 523 20.76 -14.09 -5.24
CA GLY A 523 21.64 -12.96 -4.97
C GLY A 523 22.41 -13.07 -3.64
N VAL A 524 21.82 -13.71 -2.61
CA VAL A 524 22.42 -13.83 -1.26
C VAL A 524 23.17 -15.15 -1.03
N VAL A 525 23.06 -16.09 -1.97
CA VAL A 525 23.75 -17.39 -1.97
C VAL A 525 25.25 -17.25 -2.18
N ARG A 526 26.02 -18.20 -1.63
CA ARG A 526 27.42 -18.48 -2.00
C ARG A 526 27.52 -19.79 -2.78
N ILE A 527 28.39 -19.82 -3.79
CA ILE A 527 28.68 -21.03 -4.56
C ILE A 527 29.98 -21.67 -4.07
N THR A 528 29.92 -22.96 -3.73
CA THR A 528 31.07 -23.76 -3.21
C THR A 528 32.21 -23.96 -4.22
N SER A 529 31.91 -24.05 -5.52
CA SER A 529 32.91 -24.25 -6.58
C SER A 529 32.85 -23.16 -7.67
N PRO A 530 33.98 -22.53 -8.05
CA PRO A 530 34.00 -21.52 -9.11
C PRO A 530 33.60 -22.08 -10.48
N GLU A 531 33.64 -23.40 -10.68
CA GLU A 531 33.27 -24.08 -11.93
C GLU A 531 31.76 -24.01 -12.25
N LEU A 532 30.93 -23.67 -11.24
CA LEU A 532 29.47 -23.54 -11.38
C LEU A 532 29.01 -22.13 -11.81
N ILE A 533 29.90 -21.13 -11.77
CA ILE A 533 29.58 -19.75 -12.20
C ILE A 533 29.18 -19.66 -13.69
N PRO A 534 29.85 -20.34 -14.63
CA PRO A 534 29.46 -20.33 -16.04
C PRO A 534 28.07 -20.92 -16.33
N SER A 535 27.61 -21.93 -15.58
CA SER A 535 26.23 -22.44 -15.66
C SER A 535 25.24 -21.45 -15.06
N PHE A 536 25.48 -20.98 -13.83
CA PHE A 536 24.65 -19.98 -13.15
C PHE A 536 24.36 -18.75 -14.02
N ILE A 537 25.40 -18.15 -14.62
CA ILE A 537 25.23 -16.99 -15.51
C ILE A 537 24.48 -17.40 -16.79
N LYS A 538 24.84 -18.53 -17.42
CA LYS A 538 24.18 -19.00 -18.65
C LYS A 538 22.68 -19.20 -18.44
N ASP A 539 22.28 -19.79 -17.32
CA ASP A 539 20.90 -20.19 -17.07
C ASP A 539 20.03 -18.99 -16.65
N LEU A 540 20.58 -18.01 -15.92
CA LEU A 540 19.96 -16.69 -15.73
C LEU A 540 19.82 -15.89 -17.04
N MET A 541 20.84 -15.91 -17.91
CA MET A 541 20.75 -15.27 -19.24
C MET A 541 19.73 -15.97 -20.15
N ALA A 542 19.55 -17.28 -20.01
CA ALA A 542 18.50 -18.05 -20.69
C ALA A 542 17.10 -17.71 -20.15
N SER A 543 16.96 -17.49 -18.83
CA SER A 543 15.73 -16.97 -18.21
C SER A 543 15.37 -15.59 -18.77
N MET A 544 16.31 -14.63 -18.75
CA MET A 544 16.14 -13.29 -19.34
C MET A 544 15.77 -13.31 -20.83
N SER A 545 16.20 -14.35 -21.56
CA SER A 545 15.87 -14.54 -22.98
C SER A 545 14.47 -15.15 -23.21
N ARG A 546 13.88 -15.76 -22.18
CA ARG A 546 12.50 -16.31 -22.20
C ARG A 546 11.49 -15.32 -21.62
N TYR A 547 11.87 -14.60 -20.57
CA TYR A 547 11.06 -13.64 -19.83
C TYR A 547 11.77 -12.26 -19.82
N PRO A 548 11.64 -11.44 -20.88
CA PRO A 548 12.30 -10.13 -20.97
C PRO A 548 11.89 -9.15 -19.87
N GLU A 549 10.71 -9.33 -19.27
CA GLU A 549 10.21 -8.58 -18.12
C GLU A 549 11.13 -8.72 -16.88
N ASP A 550 11.79 -9.86 -16.70
CA ASP A 550 12.62 -10.15 -15.53
C ASP A 550 14.03 -9.51 -15.62
N GLN A 551 14.33 -8.76 -16.69
CA GLN A 551 15.65 -8.17 -16.93
C GLN A 551 16.18 -7.38 -15.73
N LEU A 552 15.32 -6.63 -15.03
CA LEU A 552 15.73 -5.80 -13.89
C LEU A 552 16.05 -6.63 -12.64
N SER A 553 15.25 -7.64 -12.30
CA SER A 553 15.49 -8.48 -11.12
C SER A 553 16.71 -9.40 -11.31
N ILE A 554 16.95 -9.87 -12.53
CA ILE A 554 18.20 -10.60 -12.88
C ILE A 554 19.43 -9.68 -12.79
N TYR A 555 19.32 -8.40 -13.20
CA TYR A 555 20.40 -7.42 -13.01
C TYR A 555 20.67 -7.08 -11.54
N GLN A 556 19.65 -7.09 -10.67
CA GLN A 556 19.83 -6.96 -9.23
C GLN A 556 20.50 -8.20 -8.63
N CYS A 557 20.08 -9.41 -9.04
CA CYS A 557 20.75 -10.67 -8.68
C CYS A 557 22.25 -10.65 -9.06
N PHE A 558 22.58 -10.25 -10.28
CA PHE A 558 23.97 -10.08 -10.73
C PHE A 558 24.77 -9.03 -9.94
N ARG A 559 24.12 -7.99 -9.40
CA ARG A 559 24.76 -7.05 -8.48
C ARG A 559 25.10 -7.71 -7.14
N GLU A 560 24.11 -8.33 -6.50
CA GLU A 560 24.25 -8.98 -5.19
C GLU A 560 25.31 -10.09 -5.28
N PHE A 561 25.11 -11.05 -6.19
CA PHE A 561 26.02 -12.16 -6.46
C PHE A 561 27.44 -11.69 -6.82
N GLY A 562 27.53 -10.68 -7.69
CA GLY A 562 28.82 -10.13 -8.16
C GLY A 562 29.64 -9.54 -7.03
N SER A 563 29.01 -8.86 -6.07
CA SER A 563 29.69 -8.25 -4.93
C SER A 563 30.41 -9.27 -4.04
N VAL A 564 29.86 -10.48 -3.91
CA VAL A 564 30.37 -11.57 -3.05
C VAL A 564 31.49 -12.37 -3.74
N HIS A 565 31.38 -12.67 -5.03
CA HIS A 565 32.21 -13.68 -5.71
C HIS A 565 33.44 -13.14 -6.47
N GLY A 566 34.00 -11.99 -6.05
CA GLY A 566 35.02 -11.25 -6.80
C GLY A 566 36.32 -12.03 -7.13
N GLU A 567 36.77 -12.95 -6.28
CA GLU A 567 37.94 -13.80 -6.55
C GLU A 567 37.69 -14.89 -7.62
N TYR A 568 36.44 -15.35 -7.72
CA TYR A 568 36.06 -16.36 -8.70
C TYR A 568 35.76 -15.71 -10.05
N ILE A 569 35.08 -14.55 -10.03
CA ILE A 569 34.72 -13.78 -11.22
C ILE A 569 35.96 -13.27 -11.98
N GLU A 570 37.06 -12.90 -11.31
CA GLU A 570 38.32 -12.46 -11.94
C GLU A 570 38.79 -13.43 -13.04
N LYS A 571 38.64 -14.74 -12.82
CA LYS A 571 39.06 -15.81 -13.74
C LYS A 571 38.24 -15.86 -15.03
N PHE A 572 37.01 -15.35 -15.02
CA PHE A 572 36.08 -15.41 -16.15
C PHE A 572 35.97 -14.10 -16.93
N ILE A 573 36.53 -12.98 -16.43
CA ILE A 573 36.58 -11.68 -17.12
C ILE A 573 37.09 -11.79 -18.58
N PRO A 574 38.19 -12.53 -18.89
CA PRO A 574 38.67 -12.64 -20.27
C PRO A 574 37.66 -13.29 -21.22
N LYS A 575 36.89 -14.25 -20.71
CA LYS A 575 35.85 -14.98 -21.45
C LYS A 575 34.61 -14.10 -21.70
N PHE A 576 34.14 -13.40 -20.67
CA PHE A 576 32.98 -12.50 -20.75
C PHE A 576 33.17 -11.39 -21.80
N PHE A 577 34.37 -10.79 -21.85
CA PHE A 577 34.69 -9.71 -22.79
C PHE A 577 35.41 -10.19 -24.06
N LYS A 578 35.47 -11.51 -24.30
CA LYS A 578 35.98 -12.14 -25.53
C LYS A 578 37.42 -11.68 -25.85
N MET A 579 38.24 -11.61 -24.81
CA MET A 579 39.65 -11.17 -24.81
C MET A 579 40.65 -12.30 -25.12
N GLU A 580 40.17 -13.54 -25.26
CA GLU A 580 40.99 -14.74 -25.47
C GLU A 580 41.59 -14.85 -26.88
N SER A 581 41.21 -13.97 -27.82
CA SER A 581 41.81 -13.91 -29.16
C SER A 581 43.03 -12.99 -29.19
N SER A 582 44.03 -13.30 -30.03
CA SER A 582 45.21 -12.45 -30.26
C SER A 582 44.94 -11.14 -31.04
N TYR A 583 43.68 -10.79 -31.27
CA TYR A 583 43.24 -9.55 -31.89
C TYR A 583 42.66 -8.59 -30.84
N ILE A 584 42.65 -7.28 -31.16
CA ILE A 584 41.99 -6.26 -30.33
C ILE A 584 40.52 -6.65 -30.10
N SER A 585 40.12 -6.78 -28.84
CA SER A 585 38.74 -7.10 -28.45
C SER A 585 37.76 -6.11 -29.07
N LYS A 586 36.89 -6.60 -29.96
CA LYS A 586 35.89 -5.79 -30.64
C LYS A 586 34.87 -5.26 -29.62
N GLU A 587 34.62 -3.96 -29.65
CA GLU A 587 33.62 -3.29 -28.81
C GLU A 587 32.26 -3.99 -28.95
N ILE A 588 31.77 -4.58 -27.85
CA ILE A 588 30.51 -5.31 -27.80
C ILE A 588 29.37 -4.29 -27.71
N ASN A 589 28.23 -4.55 -28.36
CA ASN A 589 27.09 -3.63 -28.38
C ASN A 589 26.66 -3.23 -26.95
N GLN A 590 26.72 -1.93 -26.65
CA GLN A 590 26.33 -1.34 -25.36
C GLN A 590 24.91 -1.69 -24.88
N ASN A 591 24.01 -2.03 -25.81
CA ASN A 591 22.62 -2.38 -25.53
C ASN A 591 22.35 -3.90 -25.48
N ALA A 592 23.36 -4.76 -25.64
CA ALA A 592 23.17 -6.22 -25.57
C ALA A 592 22.96 -6.68 -24.11
N PRO A 593 21.86 -7.39 -23.78
CA PRO A 593 21.56 -7.74 -22.38
C PRO A 593 22.65 -8.58 -21.69
N GLU A 594 23.24 -9.54 -22.43
CA GLU A 594 24.40 -10.35 -22.01
C GLU A 594 25.59 -9.47 -21.59
N HIS A 595 25.90 -8.44 -22.39
CA HIS A 595 27.02 -7.53 -22.15
C HIS A 595 26.77 -6.63 -20.95
N ILE A 596 25.53 -6.13 -20.78
CA ILE A 596 25.14 -5.32 -19.62
C ILE A 596 25.24 -6.16 -18.33
N GLY A 597 24.73 -7.40 -18.33
CA GLY A 597 24.85 -8.30 -17.18
C GLY A 597 26.30 -8.64 -16.83
N ASN A 598 27.14 -8.92 -17.83
CA ASN A 598 28.57 -9.15 -17.64
C ASN A 598 29.31 -7.90 -17.09
N LEU A 599 28.91 -6.69 -17.50
CA LEU A 599 29.44 -5.44 -16.92
C LEU A 599 28.97 -5.26 -15.46
N ILE A 600 27.71 -5.52 -15.15
CA ILE A 600 27.18 -5.47 -13.78
C ILE A 600 27.94 -6.43 -12.86
N LEU A 601 28.11 -7.69 -13.27
CA LEU A 601 28.90 -8.69 -12.54
C LEU A 601 30.34 -8.21 -12.33
N ALA A 602 31.02 -7.74 -13.38
CA ALA A 602 32.43 -7.34 -13.30
C ALA A 602 32.66 -6.09 -12.44
N PHE A 603 31.79 -5.08 -12.50
CA PHE A 603 31.92 -3.89 -11.67
C PHE A 603 31.54 -4.15 -10.21
N ASN A 604 30.54 -4.98 -9.91
CA ASN A 604 30.26 -5.37 -8.52
C ASN A 604 31.36 -6.29 -7.94
N ALA A 605 31.89 -7.21 -8.73
CA ALA A 605 33.08 -8.00 -8.38
C ALA A 605 34.32 -7.13 -8.10
N SER A 606 34.41 -5.95 -8.71
CA SER A 606 35.53 -5.02 -8.44
C SER A 606 35.49 -4.37 -7.05
N VAL A 607 34.35 -4.43 -6.35
CA VAL A 607 34.20 -3.93 -4.97
C VAL A 607 34.94 -4.85 -3.99
N SER A 608 34.83 -6.16 -4.15
CA SER A 608 35.58 -7.15 -3.37
C SER A 608 36.98 -7.41 -3.94
N ASN A 609 37.18 -7.29 -5.26
CA ASN A 609 38.47 -7.52 -5.92
C ASN A 609 38.84 -6.40 -6.92
N PRO A 610 39.46 -5.29 -6.45
CA PRO A 610 39.80 -4.13 -7.29
C PRO A 610 40.71 -4.41 -8.50
N LYS A 611 41.41 -5.57 -8.54
CA LYS A 611 42.25 -5.96 -9.69
C LYS A 611 41.48 -6.04 -10.99
N ILE A 612 40.20 -6.40 -10.94
CA ILE A 612 39.32 -6.55 -12.11
C ILE A 612 39.30 -5.28 -12.96
N LEU A 613 39.39 -4.10 -12.35
CA LEU A 613 39.46 -2.81 -13.06
C LEU A 613 40.70 -2.67 -13.96
N SER A 614 41.80 -3.33 -13.61
CA SER A 614 43.02 -3.33 -14.45
C SER A 614 42.94 -4.31 -15.64
N ILE A 615 42.00 -5.27 -15.58
CA ILE A 615 41.77 -6.29 -16.62
C ILE A 615 40.70 -5.81 -17.61
N LEU A 616 39.72 -5.01 -17.16
CA LEU A 616 38.60 -4.57 -17.99
C LEU A 616 39.03 -3.76 -19.23
N PRO A 617 38.41 -4.01 -20.41
CA PRO A 617 38.73 -3.28 -21.63
C PRO A 617 38.26 -1.82 -21.55
N LYS A 618 39.00 -0.90 -22.17
CA LYS A 618 38.77 0.56 -22.03
C LYS A 618 37.35 1.03 -22.38
N TYR A 619 36.61 0.33 -23.24
CA TYR A 619 35.22 0.67 -23.55
C TYR A 619 34.24 0.35 -22.39
N ALA A 620 34.57 -0.58 -21.49
CA ALA A 620 33.73 -0.92 -20.34
C ALA A 620 33.48 0.29 -19.43
N PHE A 621 34.48 1.15 -19.24
CA PHE A 621 34.37 2.38 -18.45
C PHE A 621 33.44 3.42 -19.10
N ARG A 622 33.49 3.57 -20.43
CA ARG A 622 32.54 4.42 -21.19
C ARG A 622 31.12 3.88 -21.12
N HIS A 623 30.95 2.56 -21.10
CA HIS A 623 29.64 1.94 -20.97
C HIS A 623 29.10 2.07 -19.54
N TYR A 624 29.97 1.98 -18.51
CA TYR A 624 29.61 2.14 -17.11
C TYR A 624 28.99 3.50 -16.81
N GLU A 625 29.50 4.61 -17.37
CA GLU A 625 28.91 5.94 -17.20
C GLU A 625 27.43 5.94 -17.64
N TYR A 626 27.16 5.53 -18.89
CA TYR A 626 25.79 5.48 -19.44
C TYR A 626 24.88 4.44 -18.77
N LEU A 627 25.41 3.25 -18.47
CA LEU A 627 24.63 2.16 -17.88
C LEU A 627 24.34 2.38 -16.38
N ARG A 628 25.18 3.16 -15.68
CA ARG A 628 24.90 3.59 -14.31
C ARG A 628 23.73 4.56 -14.26
N ASP A 629 23.65 5.53 -15.18
CA ASP A 629 22.50 6.43 -15.27
C ASP A 629 21.22 5.69 -15.67
N LYS A 630 21.33 4.65 -16.51
CA LYS A 630 20.20 3.82 -16.96
C LYS A 630 19.72 2.80 -15.92
N PHE A 631 20.63 2.27 -15.09
CA PHE A 631 20.37 1.23 -14.08
C PHE A 631 21.04 1.57 -12.74
N PRO A 632 20.63 2.66 -12.05
CA PRO A 632 21.35 3.20 -10.90
C PRO A 632 21.49 2.22 -9.73
N ASN A 633 20.49 1.36 -9.53
CA ASN A 633 20.48 0.37 -8.44
C ASN A 633 21.27 -0.91 -8.77
N CYS A 634 21.93 -1.01 -9.93
CA CYS A 634 22.68 -2.20 -10.37
C CYS A 634 24.21 -2.01 -10.38
N PHE A 635 24.72 -0.77 -10.44
CA PHE A 635 26.15 -0.49 -10.51
C PHE A 635 26.70 0.14 -9.20
N PRO A 636 27.90 -0.26 -8.74
CA PRO A 636 28.52 0.30 -7.55
C PRO A 636 29.29 1.59 -7.85
N GLU A 637 29.67 2.35 -6.82
CA GLU A 637 30.55 3.51 -6.97
C GLU A 637 32.02 3.10 -7.12
N VAL A 638 32.55 3.18 -8.34
CA VAL A 638 33.93 2.77 -8.64
C VAL A 638 34.86 3.97 -8.85
N LYS A 639 36.01 3.97 -8.18
CA LYS A 639 37.11 4.94 -8.42
C LYS A 639 37.92 4.51 -9.64
N ILE A 640 37.54 5.01 -10.82
CA ILE A 640 38.18 4.66 -12.09
C ILE A 640 39.65 5.14 -12.11
N PRO A 641 40.63 4.26 -12.39
CA PRO A 641 42.04 4.66 -12.45
C PRO A 641 42.33 5.63 -13.60
N GLY A 642 42.74 6.86 -13.27
CA GLY A 642 43.30 7.81 -14.23
C GLY A 642 42.37 8.90 -14.75
N ASP A 643 41.09 8.94 -14.35
CA ASP A 643 40.36 10.22 -14.38
C ASP A 643 40.83 11.08 -13.18
N ALA A 644 40.77 12.40 -13.34
CA ALA A 644 40.96 13.32 -12.23
C ALA A 644 39.81 13.14 -11.21
N PRO A 645 39.96 13.60 -9.96
CA PRO A 645 38.81 13.83 -9.08
C PRO A 645 37.99 15.00 -9.65
N ARG A 646 37.24 14.72 -10.71
CA ARG A 646 35.97 15.39 -10.98
C ARG A 646 35.14 15.16 -9.72
N GLN A 647 35.07 16.19 -8.87
CA GLN A 647 33.90 16.37 -8.01
C GLN A 647 32.71 16.08 -8.90
N SER A 648 31.90 15.08 -8.52
CA SER A 648 30.82 14.61 -9.38
C SER A 648 30.01 15.83 -9.80
N ILE A 649 29.83 16.06 -11.10
CA ILE A 649 29.06 17.22 -11.60
C ILE A 649 27.55 16.91 -11.49
N ARG A 650 27.17 16.33 -10.34
CA ARG A 650 26.40 17.10 -9.38
C ARG A 650 27.04 18.49 -9.21
N VAL A 651 26.74 19.39 -10.16
CA VAL A 651 26.30 20.72 -9.74
C VAL A 651 25.32 20.49 -8.61
N ASN A 652 25.30 21.31 -7.56
CA ASN A 652 24.28 21.22 -6.53
C ASN A 652 22.91 21.61 -7.16
N ALA A 653 22.33 20.68 -7.93
CA ALA A 653 21.10 20.86 -8.67
C ALA A 653 19.93 20.95 -7.69
N ASP A 654 20.00 20.18 -6.60
CA ASP A 654 19.08 20.27 -5.48
C ASP A 654 19.16 21.64 -4.81
N ASP A 655 20.36 22.16 -4.52
CA ASP A 655 20.58 23.47 -3.87
C ASP A 655 20.17 24.66 -4.76
N ASN A 656 20.49 24.59 -6.06
CA ASN A 656 19.99 25.54 -7.05
C ASN A 656 18.47 25.46 -7.23
N THR A 657 17.89 24.25 -7.26
CA THR A 657 16.44 24.05 -7.41
C THR A 657 15.69 24.46 -6.15
N GLN A 658 16.24 24.23 -4.96
CA GLN A 658 15.71 24.70 -3.67
C GLN A 658 15.84 26.23 -3.56
N THR A 659 16.97 26.81 -3.96
CA THR A 659 17.13 28.28 -4.03
C THR A 659 16.11 28.88 -5.00
N PHE A 660 15.89 28.25 -6.15
CA PHE A 660 14.90 28.67 -7.14
C PHE A 660 13.45 28.46 -6.65
N MET A 661 13.16 27.37 -5.95
CA MET A 661 11.86 27.11 -5.31
C MET A 661 11.58 28.19 -4.26
N ASN A 662 12.57 28.56 -3.45
CA ASN A 662 12.47 29.67 -2.50
C ASN A 662 12.26 31.04 -3.17
N GLN A 663 12.79 31.28 -4.38
CA GLN A 663 12.45 32.46 -5.19
C GLN A 663 11.01 32.38 -5.74
N THR A 664 10.60 31.21 -6.21
CA THR A 664 9.25 30.92 -6.70
C THR A 664 8.19 31.16 -5.62
N ILE A 665 8.39 30.61 -4.41
CA ILE A 665 7.54 30.79 -3.24
C ILE A 665 7.38 32.28 -2.90
N LYS A 666 8.47 33.06 -2.93
CA LYS A 666 8.41 34.53 -2.72
C LYS A 666 7.58 35.24 -3.79
N MET A 667 7.65 34.80 -5.05
CA MET A 667 6.80 35.34 -6.12
C MET A 667 5.32 34.93 -5.95
N VAL A 668 5.04 33.71 -5.50
CA VAL A 668 3.68 33.23 -5.19
C VAL A 668 3.07 34.03 -4.03
N PHE A 669 3.79 34.21 -2.92
CA PHE A 669 3.32 35.02 -1.79
C PHE A 669 3.17 36.51 -2.11
N SER A 670 3.82 37.02 -3.17
CA SER A 670 3.57 38.39 -3.64
C SER A 670 2.16 38.60 -4.20
N MET A 671 1.45 37.53 -4.59
CA MET A 671 0.06 37.59 -5.08
C MET A 671 -0.90 38.19 -4.05
N GLY A 672 -0.73 37.86 -2.77
CA GLY A 672 -1.51 38.43 -1.68
C GLY A 672 -1.38 39.96 -1.60
N ASN A 673 -0.21 40.51 -1.94
CA ASN A 673 0.03 41.96 -1.97
C ASN A 673 -0.54 42.63 -3.24
N PHE A 674 -0.56 41.94 -4.38
CA PHE A 674 -1.24 42.45 -5.59
C PHE A 674 -2.76 42.50 -5.41
N PHE A 675 -3.37 41.56 -4.66
CA PHE A 675 -4.79 41.63 -4.31
C PHE A 675 -5.09 42.77 -3.33
N LYS A 676 -4.26 42.96 -2.30
CA LYS A 676 -4.39 44.06 -1.33
C LYS A 676 -4.19 45.46 -1.96
N THR A 677 -3.48 45.56 -3.07
CA THR A 677 -3.22 46.83 -3.80
C THR A 677 -4.05 47.01 -5.08
N GLY A 678 -4.73 45.96 -5.56
CA GLY A 678 -5.54 45.99 -6.78
C GLY A 678 -4.76 45.93 -8.10
N ASP A 679 -3.43 45.78 -8.11
CA ASP A 679 -2.66 45.63 -9.36
C ASP A 679 -2.73 44.20 -9.92
N PHE A 680 -3.93 43.84 -10.38
CA PHE A 680 -4.19 42.59 -11.11
C PHE A 680 -3.38 42.49 -12.40
N LYS A 681 -2.90 43.62 -12.97
CA LYS A 681 -2.05 43.62 -14.18
C LYS A 681 -0.63 43.17 -13.84
N ALA A 682 -0.11 43.47 -12.65
CA ALA A 682 1.14 42.88 -12.16
C ALA A 682 0.98 41.40 -11.83
N ALA A 683 -0.09 41.00 -11.13
CA ALA A 683 -0.36 39.60 -10.82
C ALA A 683 -0.39 38.72 -12.09
N LEU A 684 -1.14 39.12 -13.12
CA LEU A 684 -1.19 38.41 -14.40
C LEU A 684 0.16 38.33 -15.13
N ARG A 685 1.03 39.36 -15.02
CA ARG A 685 2.40 39.30 -15.58
C ARG A 685 3.26 38.27 -14.85
N VAL A 686 3.16 38.18 -13.52
CA VAL A 686 3.93 37.20 -12.73
C VAL A 686 3.40 35.79 -12.94
N ILE A 687 2.07 35.58 -13.00
CA ILE A 687 1.46 34.30 -13.35
C ILE A 687 1.96 33.83 -14.73
N LYS A 688 1.91 34.73 -15.73
CA LYS A 688 2.42 34.41 -17.07
C LYS A 688 3.89 34.00 -17.07
N TYR A 689 4.75 34.71 -16.34
CA TYR A 689 6.18 34.39 -16.20
C TYR A 689 6.46 33.03 -15.52
N LEU A 690 5.53 32.54 -14.68
CA LEU A 690 5.68 31.26 -13.98
C LEU A 690 5.14 30.06 -14.76
N ILE A 691 4.15 30.26 -15.64
CA ILE A 691 3.39 29.18 -16.31
C ILE A 691 3.64 29.06 -17.82
N ASP A 692 3.88 30.16 -18.54
CA ASP A 692 3.74 30.19 -20.01
C ASP A 692 4.78 29.35 -20.78
N TYR A 693 4.32 28.69 -21.85
CA TYR A 693 5.08 27.71 -22.63
C TYR A 693 6.18 28.34 -23.49
N ASP A 694 5.94 29.51 -24.07
CA ASP A 694 6.86 30.14 -25.05
C ASP A 694 8.03 30.89 -24.37
N SER A 695 7.98 31.10 -23.04
CA SER A 695 9.11 31.65 -22.28
C SER A 695 10.11 30.57 -21.89
N PHE A 696 11.32 30.67 -22.45
CA PHE A 696 12.42 29.72 -22.25
C PHE A 696 13.10 29.85 -20.86
N PRO A 697 13.09 28.81 -20.00
CA PRO A 697 12.09 27.76 -19.86
C PRO A 697 11.03 28.11 -18.80
N SER A 698 9.83 27.53 -18.90
CA SER A 698 8.75 27.65 -17.91
C SER A 698 9.14 26.98 -16.58
N ASN A 699 9.83 27.72 -15.70
CA ASN A 699 10.61 27.15 -14.60
C ASN A 699 9.79 26.23 -13.66
N LEU A 700 8.56 26.59 -13.34
CA LEU A 700 7.71 25.82 -12.41
C LEU A 700 7.36 24.43 -12.97
N LYS A 701 7.22 24.31 -14.30
CA LYS A 701 7.00 23.06 -15.02
C LYS A 701 8.27 22.21 -15.19
N TYR A 702 9.45 22.80 -14.97
CA TYR A 702 10.68 22.03 -14.80
C TYR A 702 10.72 21.40 -13.39
N ILE A 703 10.42 22.17 -12.34
CA ILE A 703 10.35 21.67 -10.96
C ILE A 703 9.29 20.56 -10.82
N SER A 704 8.15 20.67 -11.52
CA SER A 704 7.11 19.64 -11.49
C SER A 704 7.53 18.26 -12.02
N ARG A 705 8.73 18.13 -12.61
CA ARG A 705 9.33 16.86 -13.04
C ARG A 705 10.38 16.32 -12.06
N VAL A 706 10.76 17.08 -11.04
CA VAL A 706 11.68 16.67 -9.98
C VAL A 706 10.86 15.94 -8.90
N PRO A 707 11.03 14.62 -8.67
CA PRO A 707 10.10 13.85 -7.85
C PRO A 707 9.84 14.43 -6.45
N SER A 708 10.91 14.85 -5.76
CA SER A 708 10.86 15.42 -4.40
C SER A 708 10.16 16.79 -4.28
N LEU A 709 10.01 17.53 -5.38
CA LEU A 709 9.34 18.84 -5.40
C LEU A 709 8.07 18.86 -6.27
N SER A 710 7.74 17.72 -6.88
CA SER A 710 6.69 17.58 -7.89
C SER A 710 5.32 18.02 -7.38
N GLY A 711 4.87 17.49 -6.24
CA GLY A 711 3.55 17.79 -5.68
C GLY A 711 3.38 19.27 -5.31
N ASN A 712 4.34 19.86 -4.59
CA ASN A 712 4.37 21.29 -4.29
C ASN A 712 4.36 22.16 -5.56
N ALA A 713 5.17 21.82 -6.58
CA ALA A 713 5.19 22.56 -7.83
C ALA A 713 3.85 22.49 -8.58
N ILE A 714 3.23 21.31 -8.69
CA ILE A 714 1.95 21.14 -9.39
C ILE A 714 0.80 21.81 -8.61
N PHE A 715 0.84 21.77 -7.27
CA PHE A 715 -0.10 22.51 -6.42
C PHE A 715 0.00 24.03 -6.65
N ILE A 716 1.21 24.58 -6.79
CA ILE A 716 1.42 25.99 -7.11
C ILE A 716 0.90 26.35 -8.51
N ILE A 717 1.07 25.50 -9.52
CA ILE A 717 0.46 25.74 -10.86
C ILE A 717 -1.06 25.90 -10.71
N MET A 718 -1.73 24.94 -10.07
CA MET A 718 -3.18 24.98 -9.87
C MET A 718 -3.63 26.17 -9.00
N TYR A 719 -2.86 26.55 -7.98
CA TYR A 719 -3.11 27.76 -7.20
C TYR A 719 -3.09 29.00 -8.09
N LEU A 720 -2.07 29.16 -8.94
CA LEU A 720 -1.92 30.31 -9.82
C LEU A 720 -3.00 30.35 -10.92
N ASP A 721 -3.43 29.20 -11.44
CA ASP A 721 -4.60 29.09 -12.34
C ASP A 721 -5.91 29.52 -11.65
N CYS A 722 -6.08 29.19 -10.37
CA CYS A 722 -7.17 29.70 -9.54
C CYS A 722 -7.06 31.22 -9.37
N VAL A 723 -5.89 31.76 -9.02
CA VAL A 723 -5.66 33.21 -8.91
C VAL A 723 -6.01 33.93 -10.21
N GLN A 724 -5.55 33.43 -11.36
CA GLN A 724 -5.90 33.96 -12.68
C GLN A 724 -7.40 33.93 -12.93
N THR A 725 -8.08 32.84 -12.57
CA THR A 725 -9.53 32.69 -12.76
C THR A 725 -10.33 33.62 -11.83
N ILE A 726 -9.86 33.89 -10.61
CA ILE A 726 -10.44 34.91 -9.70
C ILE A 726 -10.28 36.32 -10.29
N ILE A 727 -9.12 36.64 -10.88
CA ILE A 727 -8.90 37.92 -11.57
C ILE A 727 -9.85 38.06 -12.76
N GLN A 728 -9.99 37.02 -13.59
CA GLN A 728 -10.94 36.98 -14.70
C GLN A 728 -12.39 37.19 -14.23
N ALA A 729 -12.79 36.60 -13.09
CA ALA A 729 -14.11 36.81 -12.51
C ALA A 729 -14.31 38.28 -12.07
N LYS A 730 -13.40 38.84 -11.26
CA LYS A 730 -13.47 40.26 -10.84
C LYS A 730 -13.51 41.22 -12.03
N GLN A 731 -12.78 40.93 -13.12
CA GLN A 731 -12.80 41.73 -14.34
C GLN A 731 -14.11 41.58 -15.12
N SER A 732 -14.65 40.36 -15.26
CA SER A 732 -15.89 40.10 -16.01
C SER A 732 -17.12 40.81 -15.41
N TYR A 733 -17.15 41.10 -14.11
CA TYR A 733 -18.22 41.89 -13.48
C TYR A 733 -18.02 43.40 -13.55
N LEU A 734 -16.84 43.89 -13.92
CA LEU A 734 -16.56 45.31 -14.16
C LEU A 734 -16.81 45.71 -15.63
N GLU A 735 -16.67 44.76 -16.55
CA GLU A 735 -16.87 44.96 -17.99
C GLU A 735 -18.23 44.41 -18.45
N ALA A 736 -19.21 45.31 -18.66
CA ALA A 736 -20.63 44.99 -18.90
C ALA A 736 -20.95 44.30 -20.27
N SER A 737 -19.98 43.59 -20.85
CA SER A 737 -20.08 42.92 -22.15
C SER A 737 -19.67 41.43 -22.12
N SER A 738 -19.27 40.89 -20.96
CA SER A 738 -18.72 39.53 -20.83
C SER A 738 -19.45 38.70 -19.75
N PHE A 739 -20.68 38.27 -20.06
CA PHE A 739 -21.52 37.51 -19.12
C PHE A 739 -21.26 35.99 -19.17
N THR A 740 -21.03 35.42 -20.35
CA THR A 740 -20.73 33.97 -20.50
C THR A 740 -19.43 33.57 -19.81
N THR A 741 -18.42 34.45 -19.81
CA THR A 741 -17.15 34.23 -19.09
C THR A 741 -17.34 34.16 -17.58
N ALA A 742 -18.38 34.79 -17.02
CA ALA A 742 -18.67 34.74 -15.59
C ALA A 742 -19.10 33.32 -15.16
N GLN A 743 -19.99 32.66 -15.93
CA GLN A 743 -20.34 31.25 -15.70
C GLN A 743 -19.12 30.34 -15.83
N ASP A 744 -18.32 30.50 -16.89
CA ASP A 744 -17.08 29.74 -17.09
C ASP A 744 -16.06 29.92 -15.96
N THR A 745 -15.91 31.14 -15.41
CA THR A 745 -15.00 31.36 -14.26
C THR A 745 -15.52 30.68 -13.00
N ALA A 746 -16.81 30.80 -12.70
CA ALA A 746 -17.43 30.17 -11.53
C ALA A 746 -17.35 28.63 -11.62
N ALA A 747 -17.65 28.05 -12.78
CA ALA A 747 -17.57 26.61 -13.01
C ALA A 747 -16.12 26.07 -12.93
N ARG A 748 -15.13 26.80 -13.47
CA ARG A 748 -13.70 26.47 -13.32
C ARG A 748 -13.23 26.54 -11.87
N LEU A 749 -13.63 27.56 -11.10
CA LEU A 749 -13.25 27.67 -9.68
C LEU A 749 -13.85 26.54 -8.83
N LEU A 750 -15.10 26.14 -9.10
CA LEU A 750 -15.70 24.98 -8.43
C LEU A 750 -14.97 23.68 -8.79
N ALA A 751 -14.71 23.46 -10.08
CA ALA A 751 -13.97 22.29 -10.58
C ALA A 751 -12.56 22.19 -9.94
N PHE A 752 -11.77 23.27 -9.97
CA PHE A 752 -10.45 23.28 -9.34
C PHE A 752 -10.51 23.00 -7.84
N SER A 753 -11.53 23.47 -7.12
CA SER A 753 -11.65 23.22 -5.68
C SER A 753 -11.84 21.74 -5.32
N TYR A 754 -12.50 20.94 -6.17
CA TYR A 754 -12.65 19.50 -5.94
C TYR A 754 -11.39 18.74 -6.37
N ILE A 755 -10.79 19.10 -7.51
CA ILE A 755 -9.51 18.52 -7.93
C ILE A 755 -8.43 18.78 -6.85
N MET A 756 -8.40 19.98 -6.25
CA MET A 756 -7.41 20.31 -5.22
C MET A 756 -7.64 19.55 -3.90
N GLU A 757 -8.89 19.37 -3.41
CA GLU A 757 -9.11 18.57 -2.17
C GLU A 757 -8.87 17.06 -2.37
N HIS A 758 -9.24 16.50 -3.53
CA HIS A 758 -9.25 15.04 -3.71
C HIS A 758 -8.07 14.45 -4.51
N ARG A 759 -7.27 15.28 -5.21
CA ARG A 759 -6.08 14.83 -5.96
C ARG A 759 -4.74 15.09 -5.25
N PHE A 760 -4.74 15.84 -4.14
CA PHE A 760 -3.53 16.07 -3.34
C PHE A 760 -3.69 15.48 -1.94
N ILE A 761 -2.62 14.85 -1.47
CA ILE A 761 -2.49 14.42 -0.08
C ILE A 761 -1.57 15.40 0.67
N GLY A 762 -1.49 15.30 2.00
CA GLY A 762 -0.62 16.15 2.83
C GLY A 762 -0.96 17.64 2.89
N LEU A 763 -2.12 18.08 2.34
CA LEU A 763 -2.49 19.50 2.35
C LEU A 763 -2.60 20.07 3.78
N THR A 764 -1.90 21.17 4.01
CA THR A 764 -1.90 21.97 5.24
C THR A 764 -3.26 22.63 5.51
N VAL A 765 -3.49 23.11 6.74
CA VAL A 765 -4.75 23.78 7.12
C VAL A 765 -4.99 25.09 6.33
N PRO A 766 -3.99 25.97 6.10
CA PRO A 766 -4.18 27.15 5.24
C PRO A 766 -4.51 26.79 3.79
N SER A 767 -3.87 25.75 3.24
CA SER A 767 -4.12 25.29 1.87
C SER A 767 -5.51 24.65 1.71
N LYS A 768 -5.98 23.87 2.71
CA LYS A 768 -7.38 23.41 2.78
C LYS A 768 -8.36 24.58 2.92
N THR A 769 -8.04 25.56 3.75
CA THR A 769 -8.84 26.79 3.93
C THR A 769 -9.03 27.53 2.60
N PHE A 770 -7.95 27.75 1.84
CA PHE A 770 -8.01 28.37 0.52
C PHE A 770 -8.98 27.62 -0.42
N VAL A 771 -8.86 26.29 -0.52
CA VAL A 771 -9.75 25.44 -1.34
C VAL A 771 -11.23 25.55 -0.94
N VAL A 772 -11.53 25.65 0.35
CA VAL A 772 -12.89 25.87 0.84
C VAL A 772 -13.44 27.25 0.45
N TYR A 773 -12.62 28.31 0.57
CA TYR A 773 -13.02 29.64 0.12
C TYR A 773 -13.27 29.70 -1.40
N LEU A 774 -12.56 28.89 -2.21
CA LEU A 774 -12.86 28.77 -3.66
C LEU A 774 -14.30 28.28 -3.90
N ARG A 775 -14.82 27.31 -3.14
CA ARG A 775 -16.22 26.82 -3.28
C ARG A 775 -17.25 27.88 -2.95
N VAL A 776 -16.98 28.65 -1.90
CA VAL A 776 -17.85 29.75 -1.48
C VAL A 776 -17.86 30.85 -2.55
N LEU A 777 -16.68 31.28 -3.01
CA LEU A 777 -16.53 32.28 -4.06
C LEU A 777 -17.14 31.83 -5.40
N ALA A 778 -16.93 30.58 -5.79
CA ALA A 778 -17.49 29.99 -7.00
C ALA A 778 -19.02 29.95 -6.96
N ASN A 779 -19.64 29.58 -5.84
CA ASN A 779 -21.10 29.55 -5.71
C ASN A 779 -21.70 30.96 -5.72
N ILE A 780 -21.04 31.95 -5.10
CA ILE A 780 -21.47 33.35 -5.18
C ILE A 780 -21.38 33.86 -6.63
N ALA A 781 -20.25 33.66 -7.30
CA ALA A 781 -20.07 34.04 -8.70
C ALA A 781 -21.11 33.33 -9.61
N TRP A 782 -21.37 32.05 -9.38
CA TRP A 782 -22.42 31.32 -10.10
C TRP A 782 -23.79 31.98 -9.93
N ILE A 783 -24.20 32.24 -8.69
CA ILE A 783 -25.46 32.92 -8.39
C ILE A 783 -25.54 34.27 -9.11
N PHE A 784 -24.51 35.13 -9.02
CA PHE A 784 -24.53 36.42 -9.71
C PHE A 784 -24.56 36.32 -11.24
N SER A 785 -23.88 35.34 -11.83
CA SER A 785 -23.98 35.10 -13.27
C SER A 785 -25.41 34.72 -13.68
N CYS A 786 -26.11 33.87 -12.92
CA CYS A 786 -27.52 33.57 -13.15
C CYS A 786 -28.47 34.76 -12.94
N LEU A 787 -28.07 35.79 -12.17
CA LEU A 787 -28.86 37.02 -11.98
C LEU A 787 -28.68 38.00 -13.14
N THR A 788 -27.50 38.06 -13.75
CA THR A 788 -27.20 38.99 -14.87
C THR A 788 -27.84 38.59 -16.20
N GLU A 789 -28.11 37.29 -16.42
CA GLU A 789 -28.84 36.81 -17.60
C GLU A 789 -30.37 37.01 -17.50
N ALA A 790 -30.90 37.20 -16.29
CA ALA A 790 -32.33 37.23 -16.05
C ALA A 790 -32.91 38.65 -16.18
N ASN A 791 -33.90 38.82 -17.06
CA ASN A 791 -34.71 40.03 -17.10
C ASN A 791 -35.23 40.40 -15.69
N ASN A 792 -35.18 41.68 -15.32
CA ASN A 792 -35.43 42.18 -13.95
C ASN A 792 -36.70 41.62 -13.24
N SER A 793 -37.74 41.24 -13.97
CA SER A 793 -38.97 40.65 -13.42
C SER A 793 -38.86 39.15 -13.07
N GLN A 794 -37.88 38.43 -13.59
CA GLN A 794 -37.70 36.99 -13.43
C GLN A 794 -36.63 36.62 -12.38
N VAL A 795 -35.68 37.52 -12.12
CA VAL A 795 -34.57 37.40 -11.15
C VAL A 795 -35.00 36.74 -9.83
N LEU A 796 -35.97 37.34 -9.14
CA LEU A 796 -36.48 36.85 -7.85
C LEU A 796 -37.24 35.52 -7.96
N SER A 797 -37.85 35.25 -9.12
CA SER A 797 -38.54 33.98 -9.39
C SER A 797 -37.56 32.83 -9.62
N LEU A 798 -36.36 33.09 -10.16
CA LEU A 798 -35.33 32.07 -10.36
C LEU A 798 -34.66 31.68 -9.04
N LEU A 799 -34.28 32.67 -8.21
CA LEU A 799 -33.74 32.43 -6.86
C LEU A 799 -34.70 31.60 -5.99
N SER A 800 -35.99 31.92 -6.03
CA SER A 800 -37.02 31.23 -5.23
C SER A 800 -37.43 29.86 -5.79
N LYS A 801 -37.62 29.72 -7.13
CA LYS A 801 -38.01 28.43 -7.73
C LYS A 801 -36.89 27.39 -7.79
N LYS A 802 -35.64 27.80 -8.02
CA LYS A 802 -34.48 26.87 -8.07
C LYS A 802 -33.83 26.60 -6.71
N GLY A 803 -34.26 27.29 -5.64
CA GLY A 803 -33.74 27.07 -4.29
C GLY A 803 -32.28 27.43 -4.06
N LEU A 804 -31.61 28.13 -4.99
CA LEU A 804 -30.16 28.35 -5.02
C LEU A 804 -29.60 28.95 -3.72
N LEU A 805 -30.31 29.91 -3.11
CA LEU A 805 -29.91 30.48 -1.81
C LEU A 805 -30.01 29.47 -0.66
N LYS A 806 -30.97 28.54 -0.68
CA LYS A 806 -31.08 27.47 0.34
C LYS A 806 -29.95 26.46 0.20
N PHE A 807 -29.63 26.07 -1.03
CA PHE A 807 -28.46 25.24 -1.33
C PHE A 807 -27.17 25.90 -0.86
N PHE A 808 -27.00 27.20 -1.12
CA PHE A 808 -25.81 27.91 -0.68
C PHE A 808 -25.72 28.08 0.85
N ILE A 809 -26.85 28.37 1.54
CA ILE A 809 -26.95 28.34 3.00
C ILE A 809 -26.55 26.97 3.56
N LYS A 810 -26.98 25.86 2.93
CA LYS A 810 -26.56 24.51 3.29
C LYS A 810 -25.04 24.38 3.21
N ARG A 811 -24.41 24.72 2.06
CA ARG A 811 -22.94 24.69 1.90
C ARG A 811 -22.21 25.49 2.98
N VAL A 812 -22.64 26.72 3.27
CA VAL A 812 -21.98 27.55 4.30
C VAL A 812 -22.14 26.94 5.70
N SER A 813 -23.31 26.39 6.01
CA SER A 813 -23.58 25.71 7.29
C SER A 813 -22.76 24.42 7.47
N ASP A 814 -22.72 23.57 6.44
CA ASP A 814 -21.97 22.31 6.45
C ASP A 814 -20.45 22.57 6.54
N LEU A 815 -19.95 23.61 5.85
CA LEU A 815 -18.55 24.05 5.94
C LEU A 815 -18.22 24.63 7.33
N GLN A 816 -19.11 25.40 7.94
CA GLN A 816 -18.92 25.87 9.32
C GLN A 816 -18.78 24.68 10.30
N ARG A 817 -19.59 23.62 10.13
CA ARG A 817 -19.49 22.39 10.94
C ARG A 817 -18.21 21.58 10.65
N LYS A 818 -17.73 21.57 9.40
CA LYS A 818 -16.46 20.88 9.02
C LYS A 818 -15.22 21.58 9.60
N PHE A 819 -15.31 22.87 9.93
CA PHE A 819 -14.18 23.72 10.36
C PHE A 819 -14.38 24.42 11.72
N GLU A 820 -15.10 23.80 12.66
CA GLU A 820 -15.38 24.34 14.01
C GLU A 820 -14.13 24.74 14.83
N ARG A 821 -12.94 24.24 14.45
CA ARG A 821 -11.66 24.56 15.12
C ARG A 821 -10.97 25.83 14.59
N ASP A 822 -11.30 26.30 13.38
CA ASP A 822 -10.58 27.39 12.71
C ASP A 822 -11.25 28.76 12.91
N SER A 823 -10.80 29.46 13.96
CA SER A 823 -11.39 30.72 14.46
C SER A 823 -11.55 31.83 13.41
N PHE A 824 -10.63 31.95 12.44
CA PHE A 824 -10.71 32.97 11.39
C PHE A 824 -11.76 32.62 10.32
N LEU A 825 -11.74 31.37 9.84
CA LEU A 825 -12.67 30.80 8.87
C LEU A 825 -14.13 30.98 9.34
N LEU A 826 -14.38 30.55 10.57
CA LEU A 826 -15.71 30.55 11.19
C LEU A 826 -16.30 31.97 11.30
N LYS A 827 -15.47 32.98 11.54
CA LYS A 827 -15.90 34.38 11.70
C LYS A 827 -16.41 34.99 10.39
N ASP A 828 -15.71 34.74 9.28
CA ASP A 828 -16.05 35.36 7.99
C ASP A 828 -17.11 34.58 7.23
N LEU A 829 -17.15 33.25 7.38
CA LEU A 829 -18.33 32.45 7.02
C LEU A 829 -19.56 32.86 7.85
N GLY A 830 -19.40 33.19 9.13
CA GLY A 830 -20.49 33.66 10.01
C GLY A 830 -21.12 34.98 9.53
N LYS A 831 -20.30 35.95 9.11
CA LYS A 831 -20.80 37.20 8.48
C LYS A 831 -21.59 36.92 7.20
N LEU A 832 -21.08 36.00 6.36
CA LEU A 832 -21.72 35.63 5.10
C LEU A 832 -23.06 34.91 5.35
N GLN A 833 -23.11 33.99 6.31
CA GLN A 833 -24.33 33.28 6.71
C GLN A 833 -25.44 34.27 7.11
N ILE A 834 -25.12 35.27 7.95
CA ILE A 834 -26.08 36.33 8.34
C ILE A 834 -26.59 37.12 7.11
N LYS A 835 -25.73 37.46 6.14
CA LYS A 835 -26.15 38.10 4.89
C LYS A 835 -27.05 37.18 4.05
N LEU A 836 -26.73 35.89 3.96
CA LEU A 836 -27.49 34.89 3.20
C LEU A 836 -28.87 34.62 3.80
N ASP A 837 -28.97 34.44 5.10
CA ASP A 837 -30.26 34.27 5.79
C ASP A 837 -31.16 35.49 5.60
N LYS A 838 -30.59 36.71 5.70
CA LYS A 838 -31.31 37.95 5.39
C LYS A 838 -31.80 38.00 3.94
N ALA A 839 -30.97 37.61 2.98
CA ALA A 839 -31.33 37.56 1.56
C ALA A 839 -32.35 36.46 1.22
N SER A 840 -32.34 35.34 1.94
CA SER A 840 -33.29 34.22 1.77
C SER A 840 -34.65 34.53 2.41
N LEU A 841 -34.67 35.14 3.60
CA LEU A 841 -35.89 35.56 4.29
C LEU A 841 -36.53 36.81 3.66
N THR A 842 -35.70 37.74 3.16
CA THR A 842 -36.14 38.98 2.53
C THR A 842 -35.38 39.21 1.21
N PRO A 843 -35.82 38.58 0.10
CA PRO A 843 -35.14 38.66 -1.20
C PRO A 843 -35.41 40.00 -1.90
N THR A 844 -34.84 41.08 -1.37
CA THR A 844 -34.76 42.39 -2.03
C THR A 844 -33.49 42.46 -2.89
N ILE A 845 -33.52 43.29 -3.94
CA ILE A 845 -32.36 43.54 -4.81
C ILE A 845 -31.15 44.02 -3.97
N GLU A 846 -31.39 44.90 -2.99
CA GLU A 846 -30.39 45.41 -2.05
C GLU A 846 -29.73 44.30 -1.21
N ASN A 847 -30.54 43.41 -0.61
CA ASN A 847 -30.02 42.30 0.20
C ASN A 847 -29.20 41.32 -0.66
N VAL A 848 -29.66 41.03 -1.88
CA VAL A 848 -28.93 40.17 -2.81
C VAL A 848 -27.63 40.83 -3.27
N ILE A 849 -27.64 42.11 -3.66
CA ILE A 849 -26.43 42.85 -4.04
C ILE A 849 -25.40 42.90 -2.90
N SER A 850 -25.82 42.92 -1.62
CA SER A 850 -24.88 42.86 -0.49
C SER A 850 -24.04 41.57 -0.41
N LEU A 851 -24.34 40.54 -1.22
CA LEU A 851 -23.50 39.35 -1.36
C LEU A 851 -22.36 39.56 -2.39
N PHE A 852 -22.47 40.56 -3.27
CA PHE A 852 -21.50 40.89 -4.32
C PHE A 852 -20.18 41.41 -3.74
N ASP A 853 -20.24 42.10 -2.59
CA ASP A 853 -19.11 42.47 -1.74
C ASP A 853 -18.11 41.31 -1.60
N TYR A 854 -18.60 40.08 -1.44
CA TYR A 854 -17.77 38.89 -1.21
C TYR A 854 -16.97 38.46 -2.46
N ILE A 855 -17.37 38.88 -3.67
CA ILE A 855 -16.55 38.72 -4.89
C ILE A 855 -15.52 39.85 -4.95
N MET A 856 -15.95 41.09 -4.74
CA MET A 856 -15.11 42.28 -5.00
C MET A 856 -14.05 42.50 -3.92
N ASP A 857 -14.43 42.37 -2.64
CA ASP A 857 -13.56 42.53 -1.48
C ASP A 857 -12.73 41.27 -1.18
N TYR A 858 -12.94 40.17 -1.92
CA TYR A 858 -12.14 38.94 -1.77
C TYR A 858 -10.65 39.25 -1.93
N ASN A 859 -9.90 38.99 -0.86
CA ASN A 859 -8.44 38.99 -0.82
C ASN A 859 -7.94 37.54 -0.82
N LEU A 860 -6.78 37.29 -1.43
CA LEU A 860 -6.17 35.97 -1.37
C LEU A 860 -5.81 35.58 0.06
N ILE A 861 -6.02 34.30 0.34
CA ILE A 861 -5.55 33.62 1.55
C ILE A 861 -4.14 33.10 1.27
N ASP A 862 -3.23 33.34 2.21
CA ASP A 862 -1.86 32.87 2.12
C ASP A 862 -1.84 31.33 2.29
N ILE A 863 -1.29 30.62 1.30
CA ILE A 863 -1.16 29.16 1.33
C ILE A 863 0.11 28.73 2.07
N GLU A 864 0.13 27.50 2.57
CA GLU A 864 1.29 26.91 3.23
C GLU A 864 1.66 25.60 2.54
N LEU A 865 2.93 25.46 2.18
CA LEU A 865 3.48 24.29 1.49
C LEU A 865 4.15 23.38 2.53
N SER A 866 3.99 22.06 2.37
CA SER A 866 4.73 21.05 3.13
C SER A 866 5.35 20.05 2.18
N ASP A 867 6.45 19.42 2.57
CA ASP A 867 7.03 18.30 1.82
C ASP A 867 6.09 17.07 1.78
N ASP A 868 5.06 17.04 2.65
CA ASP A 868 3.95 16.06 2.61
C ASP A 868 3.04 16.22 1.38
N ILE A 869 3.06 17.37 0.69
CA ILE A 869 2.14 17.64 -0.43
C ILE A 869 2.56 16.84 -1.66
N LYS A 870 1.94 15.66 -1.82
CA LYS A 870 2.08 14.78 -2.98
C LYS A 870 0.78 14.77 -3.82
N ARG A 871 0.91 14.49 -5.12
CA ARG A 871 -0.21 14.40 -6.07
C ARG A 871 -0.55 12.94 -6.34
N SER A 872 -1.83 12.57 -6.27
CA SER A 872 -2.31 11.26 -6.72
C SER A 872 -2.25 11.18 -8.25
N GLU A 873 -1.56 10.15 -8.75
CA GLU A 873 -1.37 9.87 -10.17
C GLU A 873 -1.46 8.36 -10.44
N ALA A 874 -1.85 8.00 -11.66
CA ALA A 874 -1.97 6.60 -12.08
C ALA A 874 -1.44 6.42 -13.51
N SER A 875 -0.91 5.25 -13.82
CA SER A 875 -0.38 4.90 -15.14
C SER A 875 -0.79 3.47 -15.50
N ILE A 876 -1.53 3.34 -16.60
CA ILE A 876 -1.99 2.04 -17.12
C ILE A 876 -0.81 1.39 -17.86
N ILE A 877 -0.39 0.21 -17.38
CA ILE A 877 0.68 -0.61 -17.94
C ILE A 877 0.09 -1.60 -18.96
N ARG A 878 -1.06 -2.19 -18.63
CA ARG A 878 -1.87 -3.00 -19.55
C ARG A 878 -3.37 -2.64 -19.40
N PRO A 879 -4.16 -2.69 -20.49
CA PRO A 879 -3.75 -2.97 -21.87
C PRO A 879 -2.97 -1.81 -22.49
N VAL A 880 -2.23 -2.10 -23.57
CA VAL A 880 -1.55 -1.09 -24.40
C VAL A 880 -2.37 -0.83 -25.66
N SER A 881 -2.30 0.37 -26.21
CA SER A 881 -3.01 0.73 -27.46
C SER A 881 -2.58 -0.16 -28.62
N ASN A 882 -3.57 -0.72 -29.34
CA ASN A 882 -3.42 -1.79 -30.33
C ASN A 882 -4.05 -1.46 -31.70
N PRO A 883 -3.76 -0.29 -32.32
CA PRO A 883 -4.41 0.14 -33.57
C PRO A 883 -4.20 -0.84 -34.72
N ASP A 884 -3.02 -1.47 -34.82
CA ASP A 884 -2.68 -2.42 -35.90
C ASP A 884 -3.29 -3.82 -35.69
N GLN A 885 -3.80 -4.12 -34.49
CA GLN A 885 -4.42 -5.41 -34.17
C GLN A 885 -5.58 -5.25 -33.17
N PRO A 886 -6.76 -4.80 -33.63
CA PRO A 886 -7.98 -4.73 -32.81
C PRO A 886 -8.38 -6.10 -32.24
N ARG A 887 -9.00 -6.10 -31.06
CA ARG A 887 -9.52 -7.33 -30.43
C ARG A 887 -10.92 -7.67 -30.92
N GLU A 888 -11.01 -8.58 -31.89
CA GLU A 888 -12.29 -9.15 -32.32
C GLU A 888 -12.88 -10.10 -31.26
N PHE A 889 -14.18 -9.99 -30.98
CA PHE A 889 -14.92 -10.91 -30.09
C PHE A 889 -16.40 -11.04 -30.52
N PRO A 890 -17.10 -12.13 -30.16
CA PRO A 890 -18.53 -12.28 -30.45
C PRO A 890 -19.40 -11.40 -29.55
N SER A 891 -20.32 -10.61 -30.12
CA SER A 891 -21.22 -9.68 -29.41
C SER A 891 -22.17 -10.34 -28.40
N GLU A 892 -22.33 -11.66 -28.48
CA GLU A 892 -23.18 -12.47 -27.59
C GLU A 892 -22.57 -12.74 -26.21
N PHE A 893 -21.27 -12.48 -26.03
CA PHE A 893 -20.52 -12.81 -24.83
C PHE A 893 -19.74 -11.58 -24.31
N PRO A 894 -19.60 -11.43 -22.98
CA PRO A 894 -18.75 -10.38 -22.42
C PRO A 894 -17.29 -10.60 -22.81
N PHE A 895 -16.57 -9.50 -23.01
CA PHE A 895 -15.15 -9.48 -23.34
C PHE A 895 -14.34 -8.95 -22.15
N THR A 896 -13.59 -9.84 -21.52
CA THR A 896 -12.72 -9.54 -20.38
C THR A 896 -11.48 -8.77 -20.81
N ILE A 897 -11.22 -7.61 -20.20
CA ILE A 897 -9.98 -6.85 -20.32
C ILE A 897 -9.23 -6.91 -19.00
N VAL A 898 -8.02 -7.47 -19.02
CA VAL A 898 -7.08 -7.41 -17.89
C VAL A 898 -6.45 -6.02 -17.84
N ILE A 899 -6.50 -5.38 -16.68
CA ILE A 899 -5.96 -4.05 -16.42
C ILE A 899 -4.87 -4.15 -15.35
N GLU A 900 -3.65 -3.76 -15.73
CA GLU A 900 -2.50 -3.65 -14.84
C GLU A 900 -2.06 -2.18 -14.80
N ALA A 901 -1.89 -1.61 -13.61
CA ALA A 901 -1.51 -0.21 -13.47
C ALA A 901 -0.66 0.07 -12.23
N GLU A 902 0.20 1.09 -12.34
CA GLU A 902 0.92 1.68 -11.22
C GLU A 902 0.20 2.96 -10.78
N LEU A 903 -0.29 2.98 -9.54
CA LEU A 903 -0.89 4.12 -8.85
C LEU A 903 0.09 4.64 -7.80
N ARG A 904 0.09 5.95 -7.55
CA ARG A 904 0.97 6.60 -6.57
C ARG A 904 0.23 7.62 -5.74
N ASN A 905 0.64 7.76 -4.48
CA ASN A 905 0.07 8.72 -3.52
C ASN A 905 -1.45 8.56 -3.38
N VAL A 906 -1.94 7.31 -3.37
CA VAL A 906 -3.34 6.95 -3.13
C VAL A 906 -3.47 6.46 -1.69
N VAL A 907 -4.45 7.02 -0.97
CA VAL A 907 -4.67 6.77 0.48
C VAL A 907 -5.97 6.01 0.75
N ASP A 908 -6.86 5.95 -0.24
CA ASP A 908 -8.13 5.22 -0.15
C ASP A 908 -8.44 4.61 -1.52
N GLU A 909 -8.31 3.29 -1.57
CA GLU A 909 -8.50 2.45 -2.75
C GLU A 909 -9.99 2.33 -3.14
N THR A 910 -10.90 2.45 -2.18
CA THR A 910 -12.35 2.31 -2.42
C THR A 910 -12.91 3.44 -3.27
N SER A 911 -12.22 4.58 -3.28
CA SER A 911 -12.49 5.71 -4.18
C SER A 911 -11.92 5.56 -5.60
N MET A 912 -11.22 4.47 -5.94
CA MET A 912 -10.67 4.23 -7.27
C MET A 912 -11.65 3.52 -8.20
N ALA A 913 -11.71 3.96 -9.46
CA ALA A 913 -12.46 3.28 -10.51
C ALA A 913 -11.68 3.24 -11.83
N VAL A 914 -11.93 2.21 -12.63
CA VAL A 914 -11.62 2.21 -14.07
C VAL A 914 -12.83 2.81 -14.79
N GLN A 915 -12.62 3.94 -15.46
CA GLN A 915 -13.59 4.53 -16.37
C GLN A 915 -13.36 3.99 -17.79
N VAL A 916 -14.43 3.48 -18.39
CA VAL A 916 -14.50 3.09 -19.81
C VAL A 916 -15.38 4.09 -20.54
N ILE A 917 -14.88 4.70 -21.61
CA ILE A 917 -15.64 5.58 -22.50
C ILE A 917 -15.75 4.93 -23.87
N PHE A 918 -16.98 4.68 -24.32
CA PHE A 918 -17.27 4.04 -25.60
C PHE A 918 -17.36 5.05 -26.75
N PRO A 919 -17.30 4.62 -28.04
CA PRO A 919 -17.38 5.52 -29.19
C PRO A 919 -18.64 6.39 -29.25
N ASP A 920 -19.77 5.88 -28.75
CA ASP A 920 -21.05 6.60 -28.65
C ASP A 920 -21.10 7.63 -27.51
N GLN A 921 -20.00 7.78 -26.77
CA GLN A 921 -19.84 8.60 -25.57
C GLN A 921 -20.62 8.12 -24.33
N THR A 922 -21.09 6.85 -24.32
CA THR A 922 -21.47 6.21 -23.06
C THR A 922 -20.25 5.97 -22.17
N ILE A 923 -20.48 6.01 -20.86
CA ILE A 923 -19.45 5.89 -19.82
C ILE A 923 -19.87 4.80 -18.85
N GLU A 924 -18.97 3.85 -18.59
CA GLU A 924 -19.13 2.83 -17.55
C GLU A 924 -17.97 2.93 -16.55
N HIS A 925 -18.26 2.67 -15.27
CA HIS A 925 -17.28 2.76 -14.18
C HIS A 925 -17.20 1.43 -13.44
N PHE A 926 -16.04 0.78 -13.52
CA PHE A 926 -15.75 -0.50 -12.88
C PHE A 926 -14.89 -0.25 -11.64
N ARG A 927 -15.39 -0.61 -10.46
CA ARG A 927 -14.63 -0.47 -9.19
C ARG A 927 -13.91 -1.79 -8.88
N PRO A 928 -12.57 -1.81 -8.79
CA PRO A 928 -11.84 -3.02 -8.45
C PRO A 928 -12.13 -3.44 -7.00
N PRO A 929 -12.18 -4.75 -6.70
CA PRO A 929 -12.10 -5.26 -5.33
C PRO A 929 -10.81 -4.81 -4.62
N SER A 930 -10.85 -4.65 -3.30
CA SER A 930 -9.65 -4.33 -2.50
C SER A 930 -8.53 -5.39 -2.62
N ALA A 931 -8.86 -6.63 -3.02
CA ALA A 931 -7.88 -7.69 -3.25
C ALA A 931 -7.07 -7.52 -4.55
N ASP A 932 -7.54 -6.68 -5.49
CA ASP A 932 -6.87 -6.42 -6.77
C ASP A 932 -5.75 -5.37 -6.65
N PHE A 933 -5.62 -4.75 -5.46
CA PHE A 933 -4.59 -3.77 -5.15
C PHE A 933 -3.46 -4.41 -4.33
N VAL A 934 -2.22 -4.23 -4.78
CA VAL A 934 -1.02 -4.82 -4.16
C VAL A 934 -0.03 -3.70 -3.85
N HIS A 935 0.30 -3.51 -2.56
CA HIS A 935 1.34 -2.55 -2.16
C HIS A 935 2.72 -3.03 -2.63
N ALA A 936 3.40 -2.20 -3.40
CA ALA A 936 4.78 -2.44 -3.83
C ALA A 936 5.78 -1.61 -2.99
N GLU A 937 5.42 -0.35 -2.69
CA GLU A 937 6.17 0.56 -1.82
C GLU A 937 5.17 1.44 -1.04
N PRO A 938 5.53 2.12 0.06
CA PRO A 938 4.58 2.91 0.87
C PRO A 938 3.82 3.99 0.10
N ASP A 939 4.41 4.58 -0.95
CA ASP A 939 3.77 5.57 -1.83
C ASP A 939 3.22 4.96 -3.14
N LYS A 940 3.41 3.65 -3.38
CA LYS A 940 3.21 2.99 -4.69
C LYS A 940 2.40 1.70 -4.60
N LEU A 941 1.27 1.70 -5.31
CA LEU A 941 0.28 0.63 -5.35
C LEU A 941 0.18 0.06 -6.77
N GLN A 942 0.16 -1.26 -6.91
CA GLN A 942 -0.09 -1.92 -8.19
C GLN A 942 -1.53 -2.45 -8.22
N LEU A 943 -2.34 -1.96 -9.17
CA LEU A 943 -3.66 -2.51 -9.47
C LEU A 943 -3.50 -3.63 -10.51
N ARG A 944 -4.09 -4.80 -10.26
CA ARG A 944 -4.21 -5.92 -11.19
C ARG A 944 -5.65 -6.45 -11.18
N THR A 945 -6.49 -5.92 -12.06
CA THR A 945 -7.94 -6.20 -12.09
C THR A 945 -8.41 -6.70 -13.45
N GLN A 946 -9.64 -7.18 -13.53
CA GLN A 946 -10.30 -7.63 -14.76
C GLN A 946 -11.67 -6.97 -14.89
N ILE A 947 -11.96 -6.39 -16.05
CA ILE A 947 -13.27 -5.79 -16.35
C ILE A 947 -13.95 -6.55 -17.49
N ASP A 948 -15.23 -6.89 -17.32
CA ASP A 948 -16.03 -7.57 -18.34
C ASP A 948 -16.92 -6.55 -19.08
N ILE A 949 -16.65 -6.36 -20.37
CA ILE A 949 -17.38 -5.43 -21.23
C ILE A 949 -18.36 -6.21 -22.11
N SER A 950 -19.65 -5.88 -22.03
CA SER A 950 -20.69 -6.41 -22.93
C SER A 950 -21.16 -5.31 -23.89
N GLN A 951 -21.07 -5.54 -25.19
CA GLN A 951 -21.39 -4.54 -26.22
C GLN A 951 -22.05 -5.19 -27.45
N PRO A 952 -23.07 -4.54 -28.06
CA PRO A 952 -23.66 -5.02 -29.29
C PRO A 952 -22.65 -4.98 -30.45
N ALA A 953 -22.89 -5.77 -31.50
CA ALA A 953 -22.02 -5.75 -32.67
C ALA A 953 -22.03 -4.39 -33.39
N TRP A 954 -20.87 -4.02 -33.92
CA TRP A 954 -20.70 -2.81 -34.71
C TRP A 954 -20.00 -3.08 -36.05
N SER A 955 -20.03 -2.11 -36.97
CA SER A 955 -19.61 -2.27 -38.35
C SER A 955 -18.10 -2.39 -38.58
N GLU A 956 -17.28 -1.77 -37.73
CA GLU A 956 -15.83 -1.64 -37.92
C GLU A 956 -15.10 -1.50 -36.58
N SER A 957 -13.80 -1.77 -36.53
CA SER A 957 -13.03 -1.71 -35.28
C SER A 957 -12.80 -0.28 -34.77
N CYS A 958 -13.46 0.09 -33.66
CA CYS A 958 -13.30 1.37 -32.98
C CYS A 958 -12.54 1.23 -31.65
N TYR A 959 -12.04 2.35 -31.11
CA TYR A 959 -11.42 2.37 -29.78
C TYR A 959 -12.42 2.70 -28.67
N ILE A 960 -12.29 2.01 -27.53
CA ILE A 960 -12.73 2.51 -26.23
C ILE A 960 -11.59 3.34 -25.59
N GLN A 961 -11.91 4.28 -24.72
CA GLN A 961 -10.92 4.94 -23.87
C GLN A 961 -10.97 4.34 -22.47
N LEU A 962 -9.82 3.92 -21.96
CA LEU A 962 -9.64 3.41 -20.60
C LEU A 962 -8.88 4.45 -19.78
N LYS A 963 -9.42 4.83 -18.62
CA LYS A 963 -8.76 5.70 -17.64
C LYS A 963 -8.84 5.08 -16.25
N ILE A 964 -7.88 5.42 -15.39
CA ILE A 964 -8.05 5.30 -13.93
C ILE A 964 -8.48 6.67 -13.40
N VAL A 965 -9.56 6.66 -12.63
CA VAL A 965 -10.20 7.86 -12.08
C VAL A 965 -10.44 7.69 -10.58
N ARG A 966 -10.58 8.82 -9.88
CA ARG A 966 -11.01 8.86 -8.48
C ARG A 966 -12.42 9.41 -8.35
N ASP A 967 -13.31 8.66 -7.74
CA ASP A 967 -14.65 9.09 -7.33
C ASP A 967 -14.57 10.10 -6.17
N PHE A 968 -15.45 11.10 -6.16
CA PHE A 968 -15.69 11.97 -5.02
C PHE A 968 -17.17 12.35 -4.89
N GLU A 969 -17.62 12.75 -3.70
CA GLU A 969 -18.97 13.28 -3.47
C GLU A 969 -18.93 14.83 -3.38
N PRO A 970 -19.66 15.58 -4.24
CA PRO A 970 -19.77 17.03 -4.11
C PRO A 970 -20.58 17.46 -2.89
N ASP A 971 -20.27 18.60 -2.25
CA ASP A 971 -21.03 19.05 -1.06
C ASP A 971 -22.54 19.30 -1.35
N ILE A 972 -22.89 19.57 -2.63
CA ILE A 972 -24.26 19.64 -3.12
C ILE A 972 -24.39 18.82 -4.43
N PRO A 973 -24.77 17.54 -4.34
CA PRO A 973 -25.08 16.70 -5.50
C PRO A 973 -26.15 17.34 -6.42
N GLU A 974 -26.16 16.92 -7.68
CA GLU A 974 -26.92 17.52 -8.80
C GLU A 974 -26.51 18.97 -9.16
N LEU A 975 -26.50 19.89 -8.20
CA LEU A 975 -26.20 21.31 -8.43
C LEU A 975 -24.74 21.51 -8.83
N ASP A 976 -23.79 21.01 -8.05
CA ASP A 976 -22.36 21.15 -8.37
C ASP A 976 -22.00 20.43 -9.68
N GLN A 977 -22.65 19.29 -9.95
CA GLN A 977 -22.52 18.57 -11.22
C GLN A 977 -23.00 19.41 -12.41
N HIS A 978 -24.15 20.08 -12.28
CA HIS A 978 -24.67 20.98 -13.31
C HIS A 978 -23.75 22.17 -13.55
N ILE A 979 -23.18 22.75 -12.48
CA ILE A 979 -22.19 23.84 -12.57
C ILE A 979 -20.94 23.36 -13.30
N MET A 980 -20.30 22.29 -12.83
CA MET A 980 -19.04 21.79 -13.39
C MET A 980 -19.18 21.33 -14.85
N ARG A 981 -20.31 20.73 -15.23
CA ARG A 981 -20.60 20.31 -16.62
C ARG A 981 -20.56 21.45 -17.63
N GLN A 982 -20.90 22.69 -17.26
CA GLN A 982 -20.82 23.81 -18.21
C GLN A 982 -19.37 24.15 -18.60
N SER A 983 -18.43 24.01 -17.66
CA SER A 983 -16.98 24.24 -17.89
C SER A 983 -16.40 23.33 -18.98
N VAL A 984 -16.89 22.09 -19.08
CA VAL A 984 -16.35 21.05 -19.97
C VAL A 984 -16.57 21.42 -21.46
N ASN A 985 -17.67 22.08 -21.78
CA ASN A 985 -18.02 22.44 -23.17
C ASN A 985 -17.03 23.42 -23.82
N ASN A 986 -16.30 24.21 -23.02
CA ASN A 986 -15.36 25.23 -23.50
C ASN A 986 -13.88 24.79 -23.44
N GLY A 987 -13.61 23.47 -23.31
CA GLY A 987 -12.38 22.80 -23.74
C GLY A 987 -11.06 23.12 -23.01
N ASN A 988 -11.08 23.94 -21.95
CA ASN A 988 -9.88 24.55 -21.36
C ASN A 988 -9.45 23.96 -19.98
N ILE A 989 -9.75 22.70 -19.68
CA ILE A 989 -9.23 22.02 -18.48
C ILE A 989 -8.46 20.74 -18.89
N THR A 990 -7.23 20.60 -18.41
CA THR A 990 -6.37 19.42 -18.60
C THR A 990 -6.73 18.28 -17.64
N GLY A 991 -7.99 17.86 -17.67
CA GLY A 991 -8.59 16.86 -16.80
C GLY A 991 -10.11 17.01 -16.80
N SER A 992 -10.82 16.08 -17.42
CA SER A 992 -12.26 16.16 -17.60
C SER A 992 -12.98 15.69 -16.34
N ILE A 993 -13.63 16.59 -15.59
CA ILE A 993 -14.58 16.19 -14.54
C ILE A 993 -15.87 15.70 -15.20
N SER A 994 -15.86 14.43 -15.60
CA SER A 994 -17.07 13.65 -15.87
C SER A 994 -17.60 13.10 -14.54
N GLU A 995 -18.89 13.26 -14.26
CA GLU A 995 -19.63 12.36 -13.34
C GLU A 995 -19.07 12.20 -11.91
N ASN A 996 -18.55 13.28 -11.33
CA ASN A 996 -17.87 13.29 -10.01
C ASN A 996 -16.58 12.45 -9.95
N THR A 997 -15.91 12.25 -11.09
CA THR A 997 -14.60 11.60 -11.14
C THR A 997 -13.48 12.60 -11.41
N ILE A 998 -12.26 12.25 -10.98
CA ILE A 998 -11.03 12.98 -11.25
C ILE A 998 -10.06 12.06 -11.99
N ASP A 999 -9.72 12.42 -13.23
CA ASP A 999 -8.76 11.71 -14.07
C ASP A 999 -7.40 11.57 -13.36
N LEU A 1000 -7.01 10.35 -12.95
CA LEU A 1000 -5.71 10.08 -12.36
C LEU A 1000 -4.66 9.68 -13.41
N SER A 1001 -5.06 8.94 -14.45
CA SER A 1001 -4.23 8.56 -15.58
C SER A 1001 -4.54 9.33 -16.87
N GLU A 1002 -3.59 9.32 -17.81
CA GLU A 1002 -3.87 9.60 -19.22
C GLU A 1002 -4.78 8.49 -19.81
N PRO A 1003 -5.61 8.80 -20.83
CA PRO A 1003 -6.52 7.83 -21.45
C PRO A 1003 -5.82 6.91 -22.45
N VAL A 1004 -5.90 5.59 -22.22
CA VAL A 1004 -5.45 4.57 -23.19
C VAL A 1004 -6.57 4.30 -24.20
N LYS A 1005 -6.28 4.46 -25.50
CA LYS A 1005 -7.20 4.10 -26.59
C LYS A 1005 -7.01 2.63 -26.95
N TYR A 1006 -7.96 1.77 -26.62
CA TYR A 1006 -7.90 0.32 -26.88
C TYR A 1006 -8.91 -0.08 -27.95
N TYR A 1007 -8.45 -0.68 -29.04
CA TYR A 1007 -9.24 -1.03 -30.22
C TYR A 1007 -9.85 -2.42 -30.09
N ILE A 1008 -11.17 -2.50 -30.23
CA ILE A 1008 -11.96 -3.72 -30.10
C ILE A 1008 -12.87 -3.91 -31.33
N TRP A 1009 -13.48 -5.09 -31.46
CA TRP A 1009 -14.49 -5.35 -32.48
C TRP A 1009 -15.50 -6.45 -32.05
N PRO A 1010 -16.57 -6.10 -31.32
CA PRO A 1010 -17.76 -6.94 -31.19
C PRO A 1010 -18.39 -7.22 -32.57
N ARG A 1011 -18.59 -8.50 -32.89
CA ARG A 1011 -19.23 -8.99 -34.13
C ARG A 1011 -20.34 -10.00 -33.84
N ASP A 1012 -21.40 -10.01 -34.63
CA ASP A 1012 -22.48 -11.00 -34.50
C ASP A 1012 -22.09 -12.41 -34.96
N SER A 1013 -22.39 -13.40 -34.14
CA SER A 1013 -22.19 -14.83 -34.43
C SER A 1013 -23.24 -15.41 -35.39
N SER A 1014 -23.34 -14.87 -36.61
CA SER A 1014 -24.09 -15.56 -37.67
C SER A 1014 -23.18 -16.57 -38.41
N PRO A 1015 -23.63 -17.82 -38.64
CA PRO A 1015 -22.71 -18.92 -38.90
C PRO A 1015 -22.12 -18.89 -40.30
N LYS A 1016 -20.87 -19.39 -40.42
CA LYS A 1016 -20.31 -19.86 -41.69
C LYS A 1016 -21.16 -21.02 -42.23
N ARG A 1017 -22.18 -20.70 -43.02
CA ARG A 1017 -22.77 -21.64 -43.98
C ARG A 1017 -21.69 -22.01 -44.99
N MET A 1018 -20.98 -23.11 -44.73
CA MET A 1018 -20.13 -23.74 -45.73
C MET A 1018 -20.96 -24.07 -46.98
N ARG A 1019 -20.37 -23.77 -48.12
CA ARG A 1019 -20.73 -24.21 -49.47
C ARG A 1019 -19.43 -24.52 -50.21
#